data_AF-A0A938JRX0-F1
#
_entry.id   AF-A0A938JRX0-F1
#
_cell.length_a   1.000
_cell.length_b   1.000
_cell.length_c   1.000
_cell.angle_alpha   90.00
_cell.angle_beta   90.00
_cell.angle_gamma   90.00
#
_symmetry.space_group_name_H-M   'P 1'
#
loop_
_entity.id
_entity.type
_entity.pdbx_description
1 polymer ?
#
loop_
_entity_poly.entity_id
_entity_poly.type
_entity_poly.pdbx_seq_one_letter_code
_entity_poly.pdbx_strand_id
1 'polypeptide(L)'
;MAHAVTAPAMQRAQRLLDQRVAPAVLTGRVPFAVESTAETFDPVAFDVARSAPRTAFEVGNKWGHPWHSRWFCLVATVPAHLGGRALVAQVDLGFVGRGDGFQVEGLAWVDGRIVTAIQPDRRSVPLGIRAAGDTVEVWIEAAATPIIAGKAHRYGPTPLGDPATASARALYTLRTADLAAIDEGVADLALALHTVIDLALDLPESSQRARCFAALEKCGAAFDVGDPSGSARAARTELDAVLTVGNGPGAHRIVAAGHAHLDTAWLWPIRETRRKAVRTFANAVHLLRANPDMVYCHSQAQHYAWVAEDAPDLFAEVGRLVADGRWEPVGGMWVETDLNLPSGESLLRQMVQGQRAFGEWFDLRCDGAFLPDDFGYPGGLPQIVAHGGARWFFTQKLSWNETNPMPHHSFWWEGIDGTRVFTHFSPVDTYNALNTPSQLRFADRNFRDHAGAGSSLVLYGHGDGGGGPTQEMVDRVRLAHDLEGVPRTSFGRVGDFHRDAEREYGASAPVWTGEMYFEKHRGTYSTQVGTKQGNRAAERALHELELWSAAAGTRSAGIDALWRGVLTQQFHDIIPGSSIAWVHRDAETEFARVVTEIESRLGGLLDTSGVDPHVMNPAPVPLRGVVDIDGEPRWVDVAPFSWAAPTTRPAAISPVTVDQNAAVITVSNGIIHFSIGVDGTLLGIENGSRNLLGGGRARFVLRNDTPAEYDAWDIDRADADGPEICPDTSTAGIAESSDLRGAVECRHTFGASTITVTYTLTAGSRSVAIALDADWQAEERRLQWVLPTALRSPLATSGTQFGHVVRARHANTSWDAARFEVCGHRWTGVGEPGFGAAILADGPRGYDVRGNELRLTVLRSPGFPDPRADRGHQRIEWAVALTDGDPLLDGIEHDAALMAHPPRIVRGVPGVGAPDAVLEVPGALISCVKPADDGSGDLIVRLWETRGASTDGVLRTRRASATDCNALEEPVAEPITRTDEGIAITLRPFQIRTLRLPRS
;
A
#
# COMPACT_ATOMS: atom_id res chain seq x y z
N MET A 1 25.38 18.33 -46.91
CA MET A 1 24.57 19.51 -46.54
C MET A 1 23.10 19.27 -46.88
N ALA A 2 22.43 18.29 -46.25
CA ALA A 2 21.08 17.90 -46.64
C ALA A 2 20.17 17.83 -45.41
N HIS A 3 19.32 18.85 -45.31
CA HIS A 3 18.22 19.05 -44.37
C HIS A 3 18.59 19.19 -42.89
N ALA A 4 19.09 20.39 -42.53
CA ALA A 4 18.72 20.96 -41.23
C ALA A 4 17.19 21.08 -41.23
N VAL A 5 16.55 20.13 -40.55
CA VAL A 5 15.10 20.08 -40.51
C VAL A 5 14.59 21.25 -39.70
N THR A 6 13.69 22.03 -40.28
CA THR A 6 13.20 23.25 -39.66
C THR A 6 12.06 22.89 -38.69
N ALA A 7 12.06 23.47 -37.49
CA ALA A 7 10.92 23.42 -36.55
C ALA A 7 9.53 23.60 -37.22
N PRO A 8 9.38 24.42 -38.29
CA PRO A 8 8.18 24.47 -39.12
C PRO A 8 7.61 23.14 -39.65
N ALA A 9 8.43 22.17 -40.08
CA ALA A 9 7.93 20.92 -40.65
C ALA A 9 7.20 20.06 -39.59
N MET A 10 7.81 19.90 -38.41
CA MET A 10 7.16 19.24 -37.28
C MET A 10 5.89 19.97 -36.84
N GLN A 11 5.93 21.30 -36.79
CA GLN A 11 4.75 22.10 -36.44
C GLN A 11 3.59 21.87 -37.43
N ARG A 12 3.88 21.71 -38.72
CA ARG A 12 2.85 21.37 -39.72
C ARG A 12 2.26 19.98 -39.49
N ALA A 13 3.10 18.97 -39.27
CA ALA A 13 2.65 17.61 -38.99
C ALA A 13 1.77 17.54 -37.72
N GLN A 14 2.20 18.22 -36.64
CA GLN A 14 1.42 18.31 -35.41
C GLN A 14 0.06 18.99 -35.64
N ARG A 15 0.04 20.09 -36.40
CA ARG A 15 -1.21 20.78 -36.74
C ARG A 15 -2.13 19.95 -37.64
N LEU A 16 -1.56 19.15 -38.54
CA LEU A 16 -2.33 18.20 -39.36
C LEU A 16 -3.05 17.20 -38.45
N LEU A 17 -2.33 16.57 -37.52
CA LEU A 17 -2.91 15.66 -36.54
C LEU A 17 -4.00 16.35 -35.69
N ASP A 18 -3.64 17.40 -34.96
CA ASP A 18 -4.51 17.98 -33.93
C ASP A 18 -5.70 18.76 -34.49
N GLN A 19 -5.50 19.47 -35.61
CA GLN A 19 -6.48 20.44 -36.11
C GLN A 19 -7.25 19.95 -37.33
N ARG A 20 -6.88 18.82 -37.95
CA ARG A 20 -7.48 18.35 -39.21
C ARG A 20 -7.87 16.88 -39.15
N VAL A 21 -6.97 15.99 -38.70
CA VAL A 21 -7.23 14.55 -38.69
C VAL A 21 -8.03 14.12 -37.46
N ALA A 22 -7.55 14.42 -36.25
CA ALA A 22 -8.22 14.01 -35.02
C ALA A 22 -9.67 14.53 -34.89
N PRO A 23 -9.99 15.79 -35.25
CA PRO A 23 -11.37 16.26 -35.24
C PRO A 23 -12.29 15.55 -36.26
N ALA A 24 -11.72 14.97 -37.32
CA ALA A 24 -12.46 14.30 -38.39
C ALA A 24 -12.74 12.82 -38.11
N VAL A 25 -12.19 12.24 -37.03
CA VAL A 25 -12.44 10.85 -36.62
C VAL A 25 -13.93 10.59 -36.36
N LEU A 26 -14.65 11.59 -35.86
CA LEU A 26 -16.09 11.51 -35.64
C LEU A 26 -16.84 12.33 -36.70
N THR A 27 -17.78 11.69 -37.38
CA THR A 27 -18.55 12.28 -38.48
C THR A 27 -20.07 12.24 -38.22
N GLY A 28 -20.80 13.14 -38.86
CA GLY A 28 -22.28 13.14 -38.84
C GLY A 28 -22.88 13.33 -37.44
N ARG A 29 -22.33 14.24 -36.63
CA ARG A 29 -22.79 14.48 -35.25
C ARG A 29 -24.25 14.95 -35.21
N VAL A 30 -25.05 14.32 -34.36
CA VAL A 30 -26.44 14.70 -34.05
C VAL A 30 -26.60 14.77 -32.52
N PRO A 31 -27.13 15.88 -31.96
CA PRO A 31 -27.30 15.99 -30.51
C PRO A 31 -28.33 14.99 -29.98
N PHE A 32 -28.06 14.40 -28.82
CA PHE A 32 -29.05 13.65 -28.07
C PHE A 32 -30.06 14.60 -27.39
N ALA A 33 -31.32 14.17 -27.26
CA ALA A 33 -32.19 14.71 -26.23
C ALA A 33 -31.70 14.19 -24.86
N VAL A 34 -31.46 15.08 -23.92
CA VAL A 34 -30.90 14.73 -22.61
C VAL A 34 -31.94 14.97 -21.53
N GLU A 35 -32.18 13.95 -20.73
CA GLU A 35 -32.91 14.05 -19.47
C GLU A 35 -31.99 13.67 -18.32
N SER A 36 -32.29 14.14 -17.10
CA SER A 36 -31.56 13.72 -15.91
C SER A 36 -32.47 13.47 -14.72
N THR A 37 -32.00 12.63 -13.79
CA THR A 37 -32.59 12.52 -12.44
C THR A 37 -32.16 13.69 -11.56
N ALA A 38 -32.71 13.77 -10.35
CA ALA A 38 -32.14 14.57 -9.27
C ALA A 38 -30.74 14.08 -8.90
N GLU A 39 -29.92 14.97 -8.33
CA GLU A 39 -28.62 14.60 -7.74
C GLU A 39 -28.80 13.95 -6.38
N THR A 40 -28.00 12.91 -6.11
CA THR A 40 -27.99 12.19 -4.83
C THR A 40 -26.58 12.11 -4.28
N PHE A 41 -26.43 12.21 -2.95
CA PHE A 41 -25.12 12.01 -2.31
C PHE A 41 -24.72 10.54 -2.37
N ASP A 42 -25.64 9.67 -1.94
CA ASP A 42 -25.51 8.23 -2.10
C ASP A 42 -25.90 7.81 -3.51
N PRO A 43 -25.07 7.00 -4.19
CA PRO A 43 -25.40 6.51 -5.52
C PRO A 43 -26.64 5.61 -5.48
N VAL A 44 -27.42 5.66 -6.55
CA VAL A 44 -28.62 4.83 -6.73
C VAL A 44 -28.40 3.84 -7.87
N ALA A 45 -28.87 2.60 -7.68
CA ALA A 45 -28.77 1.55 -8.69
C ALA A 45 -29.57 1.89 -9.97
N PHE A 46 -29.18 1.26 -11.08
CA PHE A 46 -29.76 1.51 -12.41
C PHE A 46 -31.30 1.38 -12.44
N ASP A 47 -31.88 0.33 -11.84
CA ASP A 47 -33.34 0.13 -11.85
C ASP A 47 -34.10 1.18 -11.05
N VAL A 48 -33.49 1.70 -9.99
CA VAL A 48 -34.04 2.82 -9.20
C VAL A 48 -33.99 4.10 -10.03
N ALA A 49 -32.84 4.39 -10.66
CA ALA A 49 -32.67 5.56 -11.52
C ALA A 49 -33.63 5.56 -12.71
N ARG A 50 -33.80 4.40 -13.36
CA ARG A 50 -34.70 4.21 -14.51
C ARG A 50 -36.16 4.48 -14.16
N SER A 51 -36.55 4.19 -12.92
CA SER A 51 -37.90 4.40 -12.42
C SER A 51 -38.11 5.78 -11.79
N ALA A 52 -37.04 6.57 -11.65
CA ALA A 52 -37.10 7.88 -11.01
C ALA A 52 -37.68 8.95 -11.96
N PRO A 53 -38.30 10.02 -11.44
CA PRO A 53 -38.70 11.16 -12.27
C PRO A 53 -37.50 11.78 -13.01
N ARG A 54 -37.68 12.02 -14.31
CA ARG A 54 -36.69 12.66 -15.18
C ARG A 54 -37.15 14.04 -15.59
N THR A 55 -36.21 14.97 -15.72
CA THR A 55 -36.45 16.31 -16.26
C THR A 55 -35.48 16.56 -17.40
N ALA A 56 -35.93 17.31 -18.42
CA ALA A 56 -35.05 17.75 -19.51
C ALA A 56 -33.82 18.48 -18.94
N PHE A 57 -32.65 18.19 -19.50
CA PHE A 57 -31.37 18.77 -19.13
C PHE A 57 -30.69 19.35 -20.37
N GLU A 58 -30.25 20.61 -20.31
CA GLU A 58 -29.63 21.28 -21.45
C GLU A 58 -28.11 21.06 -21.45
N VAL A 59 -27.54 20.64 -22.58
CA VAL A 59 -26.08 20.61 -22.78
C VAL A 59 -25.56 22.05 -22.67
N GLY A 60 -24.52 22.24 -21.87
CA GLY A 60 -24.00 23.54 -21.45
C GLY A 60 -24.36 23.91 -20.01
N ASN A 61 -25.32 23.22 -19.38
CA ASN A 61 -25.66 23.46 -17.98
C ASN A 61 -24.66 22.82 -17.01
N LYS A 62 -24.50 23.49 -15.86
CA LYS A 62 -23.68 23.00 -14.74
C LYS A 62 -24.41 21.90 -13.97
N TRP A 63 -23.65 20.98 -13.41
CA TRP A 63 -24.13 19.89 -12.58
C TRP A 63 -23.03 19.38 -11.64
N GLY A 64 -23.43 18.54 -10.68
CA GLY A 64 -22.53 17.75 -9.86
C GLY A 64 -22.01 18.51 -8.65
N HIS A 65 -22.75 18.50 -7.55
CA HIS A 65 -22.17 18.81 -6.24
C HIS A 65 -21.02 17.84 -5.94
N PRO A 66 -19.96 18.26 -5.22
CA PRO A 66 -18.84 17.38 -4.89
C PRO A 66 -19.34 16.09 -4.25
N TRP A 67 -18.85 14.95 -4.75
CA TRP A 67 -19.15 13.61 -4.25
C TRP A 67 -20.57 13.08 -4.52
N HIS A 68 -21.44 13.89 -5.15
CA HIS A 68 -22.77 13.47 -5.57
C HIS A 68 -22.74 12.70 -6.89
N SER A 69 -23.84 12.01 -7.18
CA SER A 69 -24.07 11.32 -8.44
C SER A 69 -25.35 11.82 -9.10
N ARG A 70 -25.40 11.75 -10.43
CA ARG A 70 -26.57 12.06 -11.26
C ARG A 70 -26.67 11.05 -12.38
N TRP A 71 -27.88 10.61 -12.70
CA TRP A 71 -28.13 9.83 -13.90
C TRP A 71 -28.55 10.71 -15.06
N PHE A 72 -27.91 10.54 -16.21
CA PHE A 72 -28.33 11.11 -17.49
C PHE A 72 -28.94 10.03 -18.38
N CYS A 73 -30.01 10.37 -19.08
CA CYS A 73 -30.65 9.54 -20.10
C CYS A 73 -30.56 10.28 -21.45
N LEU A 74 -29.84 9.70 -22.40
CA LEU A 74 -29.60 10.26 -23.72
C LEU A 74 -30.46 9.51 -24.74
N VAL A 75 -31.31 10.22 -25.49
CA VAL A 75 -32.21 9.61 -26.48
C VAL A 75 -32.07 10.29 -27.84
N ALA A 76 -31.84 9.50 -28.89
CA ALA A 76 -31.80 10.00 -30.27
C ALA A 76 -32.34 8.95 -31.24
N THR A 77 -32.94 9.41 -32.34
CA THR A 77 -33.28 8.56 -33.48
C THR A 77 -32.17 8.61 -34.52
N VAL A 78 -31.72 7.45 -35.00
CA VAL A 78 -30.63 7.34 -35.97
C VAL A 78 -31.08 7.95 -37.31
N PRO A 79 -30.42 9.02 -37.80
CA PRO A 79 -30.77 9.64 -39.07
C PRO A 79 -30.30 8.80 -40.26
N ALA A 80 -30.89 9.03 -41.44
CA ALA A 80 -30.60 8.26 -42.66
C ALA A 80 -29.11 8.21 -43.03
N HIS A 81 -28.36 9.31 -42.84
CA HIS A 81 -26.94 9.40 -43.19
C HIS A 81 -26.00 8.68 -42.20
N LEU A 82 -26.51 8.23 -41.05
CA LEU A 82 -25.78 7.41 -40.08
C LEU A 82 -26.19 5.94 -40.11
N GLY A 83 -27.32 5.60 -40.73
CA GLY A 83 -27.82 4.24 -40.82
C GLY A 83 -26.81 3.27 -41.45
N GLY A 84 -26.60 2.12 -40.83
CA GLY A 84 -25.69 1.08 -41.30
C GLY A 84 -24.20 1.34 -41.01
N ARG A 85 -23.86 2.44 -40.32
CA ARG A 85 -22.49 2.75 -39.87
C ARG A 85 -22.28 2.29 -38.42
N ALA A 86 -21.02 2.15 -38.01
CA ALA A 86 -20.68 1.96 -36.60
C ALA A 86 -20.86 3.27 -35.83
N LEU A 87 -21.78 3.26 -34.85
CA LEU A 87 -22.19 4.45 -34.11
C LEU A 87 -21.60 4.46 -32.70
N VAL A 88 -21.42 5.68 -32.19
CA VAL A 88 -21.04 5.97 -30.81
C VAL A 88 -21.88 7.10 -30.21
N ALA A 89 -22.06 7.05 -28.90
CA ALA A 89 -22.45 8.21 -28.12
C ALA A 89 -21.19 8.91 -27.60
N GLN A 90 -20.93 10.12 -28.11
CA GLN A 90 -19.83 10.98 -27.70
C GLN A 90 -20.28 11.88 -26.54
N VAL A 91 -19.62 11.74 -25.39
CA VAL A 91 -20.03 12.44 -24.16
C VAL A 91 -18.84 13.14 -23.52
N ASP A 92 -19.03 14.42 -23.15
CA ASP A 92 -18.11 15.18 -22.30
C ASP A 92 -18.89 15.67 -21.08
N LEU A 93 -18.65 15.02 -19.94
CA LEU A 93 -19.30 15.29 -18.66
C LEU A 93 -18.81 16.59 -18.00
N GLY A 94 -17.78 17.23 -18.56
CA GLY A 94 -17.18 18.47 -18.05
C GLY A 94 -15.70 18.36 -17.72
N PHE A 95 -14.97 17.45 -18.37
CA PHE A 95 -13.60 17.08 -18.00
C PHE A 95 -12.65 18.28 -17.98
N VAL A 96 -11.74 18.33 -17.03
CA VAL A 96 -10.66 19.31 -16.92
C VAL A 96 -9.35 18.61 -17.28
N GLY A 97 -8.84 18.89 -18.48
CA GLY A 97 -7.61 18.25 -18.96
C GLY A 97 -7.74 16.73 -19.17
N ARG A 98 -6.61 16.04 -19.01
CA ARG A 98 -6.51 14.57 -18.93
C ARG A 98 -6.44 14.15 -17.46
N GLY A 99 -6.68 12.87 -17.18
CA GLY A 99 -6.60 12.30 -15.83
C GLY A 99 -7.80 11.40 -15.52
N ASP A 100 -7.88 10.27 -16.21
CA ASP A 100 -8.82 9.20 -15.91
C ASP A 100 -8.68 8.78 -14.45
N GLY A 101 -9.80 8.62 -13.74
CA GLY A 101 -9.80 8.32 -12.31
C GLY A 101 -9.61 9.52 -11.36
N PHE A 102 -9.19 10.71 -11.81
CA PHE A 102 -8.89 11.84 -10.89
C PHE A 102 -9.98 12.92 -10.80
N GLN A 103 -11.08 12.72 -11.52
CA GLN A 103 -12.15 13.71 -11.68
C GLN A 103 -13.49 13.04 -11.93
N VAL A 104 -14.46 13.77 -12.48
CA VAL A 104 -15.75 13.21 -12.91
C VAL A 104 -15.58 11.96 -13.79
N GLU A 105 -16.39 10.94 -13.52
CA GLU A 105 -16.46 9.70 -14.29
C GLU A 105 -17.91 9.29 -14.52
N GLY A 106 -18.15 8.58 -15.63
CA GLY A 106 -19.45 8.00 -15.95
C GLY A 106 -19.39 6.48 -16.08
N LEU A 107 -20.49 5.78 -15.77
CA LEU A 107 -20.71 4.38 -16.17
C LEU A 107 -21.87 4.32 -17.15
N ALA A 108 -21.60 3.86 -18.39
CA ALA A 108 -22.60 3.82 -19.44
C ALA A 108 -23.34 2.49 -19.49
N TRP A 109 -24.66 2.59 -19.62
CA TRP A 109 -25.60 1.50 -19.80
C TRP A 109 -26.33 1.64 -21.14
N VAL A 110 -26.36 0.57 -21.91
CA VAL A 110 -27.09 0.47 -23.18
C VAL A 110 -27.91 -0.82 -23.16
N ASP A 111 -29.18 -0.74 -23.53
CA ASP A 111 -30.10 -1.87 -23.52
C ASP A 111 -30.14 -2.61 -22.16
N GLY A 112 -30.02 -1.86 -21.06
CA GLY A 112 -30.04 -2.38 -19.69
C GLY A 112 -28.76 -3.12 -19.26
N ARG A 113 -27.66 -2.99 -19.99
CA ARG A 113 -26.36 -3.61 -19.65
C ARG A 113 -25.24 -2.59 -19.55
N ILE A 114 -24.31 -2.83 -18.63
CA ILE A 114 -23.05 -2.07 -18.54
C ILE A 114 -22.26 -2.28 -19.83
N VAL A 115 -21.76 -1.20 -20.41
CA VAL A 115 -20.94 -1.23 -21.63
C VAL A 115 -19.49 -0.85 -21.34
N THR A 116 -19.26 0.38 -20.87
CA THR A 116 -17.93 0.95 -20.63
C THR A 116 -18.08 2.20 -19.77
N ALA A 117 -16.98 2.69 -19.19
CA ALA A 117 -16.93 3.96 -18.51
C ALA A 117 -16.81 5.15 -19.48
N ILE A 118 -17.12 6.34 -18.99
CA ILE A 118 -16.91 7.63 -19.66
C ILE A 118 -15.92 8.45 -18.82
N GLN A 119 -14.75 8.74 -19.38
CA GLN A 119 -13.59 9.32 -18.69
C GLN A 119 -12.87 10.33 -19.63
N PRO A 120 -11.99 11.21 -19.13
CA PRO A 120 -11.26 12.19 -19.93
C PRO A 120 -10.62 11.65 -21.22
N ASP A 121 -9.99 10.48 -21.19
CA ASP A 121 -9.34 9.81 -22.32
C ASP A 121 -10.22 8.70 -22.95
N ARG A 122 -11.47 8.53 -22.46
CA ARG A 122 -12.51 7.63 -23.00
C ARG A 122 -13.88 8.31 -23.07
N ARG A 123 -14.16 8.97 -24.19
CA ARG A 123 -15.37 9.81 -24.34
C ARG A 123 -16.47 9.21 -25.21
N SER A 124 -16.25 8.03 -25.76
CA SER A 124 -17.15 7.41 -26.72
C SER A 124 -17.72 6.10 -26.17
N VAL A 125 -19.04 5.99 -26.12
CA VAL A 125 -19.75 4.75 -25.78
C VAL A 125 -20.13 4.04 -27.08
N PRO A 126 -19.70 2.79 -27.32
CA PRO A 126 -20.02 2.07 -28.54
C PRO A 126 -21.50 1.68 -28.57
N LEU A 127 -22.16 1.95 -29.70
CA LEU A 127 -23.57 1.60 -29.95
C LEU A 127 -23.71 0.53 -31.04
N GLY A 128 -22.60 0.14 -31.68
CA GLY A 128 -22.59 -0.81 -32.78
C GLY A 128 -23.24 -0.27 -34.05
N ILE A 129 -23.65 -1.17 -34.94
CA ILE A 129 -24.37 -0.81 -36.17
C ILE A 129 -25.87 -0.73 -35.86
N ARG A 130 -26.51 0.35 -36.31
CA ARG A 130 -27.97 0.59 -36.16
C ARG A 130 -28.57 1.01 -37.49
N ALA A 131 -29.84 0.66 -37.71
CA ALA A 131 -30.58 1.07 -38.90
C ALA A 131 -31.07 2.51 -38.77
N ALA A 132 -31.29 3.17 -39.92
CA ALA A 132 -31.94 4.46 -39.93
C ALA A 132 -33.37 4.34 -39.37
N GLY A 133 -33.74 5.23 -38.44
CA GLY A 133 -35.02 5.19 -37.73
C GLY A 133 -34.98 4.45 -36.39
N ASP A 134 -33.91 3.72 -36.08
CA ASP A 134 -33.75 3.10 -34.74
C ASP A 134 -33.67 4.18 -33.67
N THR A 135 -34.33 3.97 -32.53
CA THR A 135 -34.14 4.80 -31.34
C THR A 135 -33.04 4.21 -30.48
N VAL A 136 -32.03 5.03 -30.16
CA VAL A 136 -30.98 4.69 -29.22
C VAL A 136 -31.24 5.40 -27.90
N GLU A 137 -31.18 4.64 -26.81
CA GLU A 137 -31.21 5.14 -25.44
C GLU A 137 -29.91 4.75 -24.72
N VAL A 138 -29.23 5.71 -24.11
CA VAL A 138 -28.01 5.51 -23.31
C VAL A 138 -28.22 6.12 -21.93
N TRP A 139 -27.99 5.33 -20.89
CA TRP A 139 -28.01 5.80 -19.52
C TRP A 139 -26.60 5.95 -18.98
N ILE A 140 -26.34 7.00 -18.20
CA ILE A 140 -25.02 7.30 -17.66
C ILE A 140 -25.17 7.61 -16.17
N GLU A 141 -24.59 6.76 -15.33
CA GLU A 141 -24.34 7.11 -13.92
C GLU A 141 -23.12 8.02 -13.88
N ALA A 142 -23.28 9.31 -13.63
CA ALA A 142 -22.19 10.27 -13.59
C ALA A 142 -21.86 10.64 -12.13
N ALA A 143 -20.62 10.37 -11.71
CA ALA A 143 -20.10 10.66 -10.37
C ALA A 143 -19.30 11.96 -10.38
N ALA A 144 -19.75 12.96 -9.63
CA ALA A 144 -19.12 14.27 -9.51
C ALA A 144 -17.95 14.27 -8.50
N THR A 145 -16.99 13.38 -8.70
CA THR A 145 -15.75 13.30 -7.92
C THR A 145 -14.93 14.58 -8.10
N PRO A 146 -14.59 15.34 -7.05
CA PRO A 146 -13.78 16.54 -7.15
C PRO A 146 -12.33 16.23 -7.51
N ILE A 147 -11.65 17.20 -8.14
CA ILE A 147 -10.21 17.15 -8.37
C ILE A 147 -9.52 17.57 -7.08
N ILE A 148 -8.89 16.62 -6.38
CA ILE A 148 -8.17 16.87 -5.12
C ILE A 148 -6.71 17.25 -5.38
N ALA A 149 -6.04 16.58 -6.32
CA ALA A 149 -4.62 16.76 -6.62
C ALA A 149 -4.36 16.97 -8.11
N GLY A 150 -3.22 17.59 -8.45
CA GLY A 150 -2.74 17.74 -9.82
C GLY A 150 -2.04 19.07 -10.10
N LYS A 151 -1.38 19.17 -11.27
CA LYS A 151 -0.58 20.35 -11.67
C LYS A 151 -1.33 21.69 -11.63
N ALA A 152 -2.65 21.67 -11.84
CA ALA A 152 -3.49 22.86 -11.76
C ALA A 152 -3.74 23.34 -10.30
N HIS A 153 -3.54 22.48 -9.30
CA HIS A 153 -3.92 22.70 -7.90
C HIS A 153 -2.75 22.52 -6.88
N ARG A 154 -1.54 22.21 -7.37
CA ARG A 154 -0.26 22.21 -6.60
C ARG A 154 -0.27 21.43 -5.27
N TYR A 155 -0.82 20.21 -5.24
CA TYR A 155 -0.79 19.30 -4.08
C TYR A 155 -0.99 19.98 -2.71
N GLY A 156 -1.83 21.01 -2.68
CA GLY A 156 -1.99 21.88 -1.50
C GLY A 156 -3.31 21.64 -0.78
N PRO A 157 -3.46 22.17 0.45
CA PRO A 157 -4.66 21.97 1.26
C PRO A 157 -5.95 22.32 0.50
N THR A 158 -6.98 21.47 0.61
CA THR A 158 -8.27 21.66 -0.08
C THR A 158 -9.44 21.23 0.80
N PRO A 159 -10.57 21.97 0.79
CA PRO A 159 -11.77 21.57 1.54
C PRO A 159 -12.58 20.48 0.81
N LEU A 160 -12.16 20.04 -0.38
CA LEU A 160 -12.90 19.07 -1.19
C LEU A 160 -12.71 17.62 -0.73
N GLY A 161 -11.67 17.32 0.05
CA GLY A 161 -11.36 15.97 0.54
C GLY A 161 -12.32 15.45 1.63
N ASP A 162 -13.24 16.27 2.12
CA ASP A 162 -14.25 15.87 3.09
C ASP A 162 -15.62 16.46 2.71
N PRO A 163 -16.69 15.65 2.59
CA PRO A 163 -18.06 16.15 2.38
C PRO A 163 -18.49 17.21 3.39
N ALA A 164 -18.00 17.13 4.64
CA ALA A 164 -18.34 18.09 5.69
C ALA A 164 -17.77 19.49 5.42
N THR A 165 -16.70 19.61 4.63
CA THR A 165 -16.07 20.88 4.27
C THR A 165 -16.29 21.30 2.82
N ALA A 166 -16.74 20.38 1.96
CA ALA A 166 -16.96 20.64 0.55
C ALA A 166 -18.17 21.56 0.31
N SER A 167 -18.03 22.52 -0.62
CA SER A 167 -19.14 23.44 -0.96
C SER A 167 -20.21 22.75 -1.82
N ALA A 168 -21.48 23.15 -1.70
CA ALA A 168 -22.57 22.67 -2.57
C ALA A 168 -22.57 23.28 -3.99
N ARG A 169 -21.42 23.77 -4.49
CA ARG A 169 -21.33 24.35 -5.83
C ARG A 169 -21.14 23.26 -6.87
N ALA A 170 -21.92 23.31 -7.94
CA ALA A 170 -21.73 22.44 -9.10
C ALA A 170 -20.30 22.56 -9.67
N LEU A 171 -19.63 21.41 -9.81
CA LEU A 171 -18.24 21.30 -10.25
C LEU A 171 -18.11 21.24 -11.77
N TYR A 172 -19.08 20.62 -12.43
CA TYR A 172 -18.96 20.20 -13.82
C TYR A 172 -20.02 20.85 -14.73
N THR A 173 -19.79 20.73 -16.03
CA THR A 173 -20.71 21.19 -17.08
C THR A 173 -20.82 20.08 -18.11
N LEU A 174 -22.03 19.61 -18.42
CA LEU A 174 -22.21 18.66 -19.52
C LEU A 174 -21.93 19.42 -20.83
N ARG A 175 -20.80 19.16 -21.50
CA ARG A 175 -20.36 19.93 -22.67
C ARG A 175 -20.77 19.30 -24.00
N THR A 176 -20.90 17.98 -24.04
CA THR A 176 -21.23 17.27 -25.28
C THR A 176 -22.04 16.02 -24.96
N ALA A 177 -23.06 15.75 -25.77
CA ALA A 177 -23.81 14.51 -25.80
C ALA A 177 -24.33 14.32 -27.24
N ASP A 178 -23.51 13.75 -28.10
CA ASP A 178 -23.80 13.59 -29.54
C ASP A 178 -23.80 12.13 -29.97
N LEU A 179 -24.74 11.75 -30.82
CA LEU A 179 -24.67 10.55 -31.65
C LEU A 179 -23.75 10.84 -32.83
N ALA A 180 -22.77 9.99 -33.09
CA ALA A 180 -21.84 10.14 -34.22
C ALA A 180 -21.44 8.78 -34.80
N ALA A 181 -20.86 8.79 -36.00
CA ALA A 181 -20.17 7.63 -36.58
C ALA A 181 -18.66 7.80 -36.48
N ILE A 182 -17.95 6.70 -36.17
CA ILE A 182 -16.49 6.64 -36.25
C ILE A 182 -16.07 6.42 -37.70
N ASP A 183 -15.07 7.18 -38.14
CA ASP A 183 -14.33 6.92 -39.37
C ASP A 183 -13.03 6.17 -39.03
N GLU A 184 -13.04 4.85 -39.26
CA GLU A 184 -11.91 3.97 -38.94
C GLU A 184 -10.66 4.31 -39.76
N GLY A 185 -10.81 4.77 -41.01
CA GLY A 185 -9.68 5.14 -41.86
C GLY A 185 -8.98 6.40 -41.36
N VAL A 186 -9.76 7.39 -40.91
CA VAL A 186 -9.23 8.62 -40.30
C VAL A 186 -8.62 8.31 -38.92
N ALA A 187 -9.21 7.41 -38.14
CA ALA A 187 -8.67 6.98 -36.85
C ALA A 187 -7.30 6.30 -36.99
N ASP A 188 -7.15 5.37 -37.95
CA ASP A 188 -5.87 4.71 -38.26
C ASP A 188 -4.81 5.73 -38.71
N LEU A 189 -5.19 6.70 -39.56
CA LEU A 189 -4.29 7.79 -39.95
C LEU A 189 -3.85 8.63 -38.73
N ALA A 190 -4.76 8.95 -37.81
CA ALA A 190 -4.44 9.74 -36.62
C ALA A 190 -3.37 9.05 -35.77
N LEU A 191 -3.55 7.74 -35.54
CA LEU A 191 -2.62 6.91 -34.78
C LEU A 191 -1.25 6.81 -35.47
N ALA A 192 -1.24 6.57 -36.78
CA ALA A 192 -0.02 6.49 -37.57
C ALA A 192 0.75 7.82 -37.58
N LEU A 193 0.05 8.95 -37.75
CA LEU A 193 0.64 10.29 -37.67
C LEU A 193 1.26 10.53 -36.30
N HIS A 194 0.52 10.26 -35.21
CA HIS A 194 1.04 10.40 -33.86
C HIS A 194 2.32 9.59 -33.66
N THR A 195 2.32 8.33 -34.08
CA THR A 195 3.47 7.41 -33.97
C THR A 195 4.70 7.94 -34.69
N VAL A 196 4.56 8.39 -35.95
CA VAL A 196 5.69 8.91 -36.73
C VAL A 196 6.16 10.27 -36.20
N ILE A 197 5.25 11.12 -35.72
CA ILE A 197 5.58 12.41 -35.08
C ILE A 197 6.39 12.18 -33.80
N ASP A 198 5.91 11.34 -32.89
CA ASP A 198 6.59 11.01 -31.63
C ASP A 198 7.97 10.41 -31.87
N LEU A 199 8.07 9.44 -32.80
CA LEU A 199 9.34 8.85 -33.19
C LEU A 199 10.31 9.89 -33.79
N ALA A 200 9.84 10.78 -34.65
CA ALA A 200 10.69 11.82 -35.25
C ALA A 200 11.23 12.85 -34.23
N LEU A 201 10.48 13.05 -33.13
CA LEU A 201 10.87 13.93 -32.02
C LEU A 201 11.92 13.27 -31.12
N ASP A 202 11.80 11.96 -30.80
CA ASP A 202 12.77 11.24 -29.96
C ASP A 202 14.07 10.88 -30.71
N LEU A 203 14.00 10.64 -32.03
CA LEU A 203 15.16 10.21 -32.79
C LEU A 203 16.27 11.29 -32.88
N PRO A 204 17.55 10.91 -32.74
CA PRO A 204 18.66 11.79 -33.10
C PRO A 204 18.69 12.02 -34.62
N GLU A 205 19.50 13.00 -35.06
CA GLU A 205 19.74 13.21 -36.50
C GLU A 205 20.29 11.93 -37.16
N SER A 206 19.49 11.36 -38.06
CA SER A 206 19.72 10.04 -38.66
C SER A 206 18.94 9.88 -39.97
N SER A 207 19.27 8.85 -40.75
CA SER A 207 18.52 8.51 -41.97
C SER A 207 17.06 8.14 -41.67
N GLN A 208 16.81 7.49 -40.53
CA GLN A 208 15.46 7.15 -40.10
C GLN A 208 14.64 8.41 -39.80
N ARG A 209 15.21 9.34 -39.02
CA ARG A 209 14.54 10.61 -38.72
C ARG A 209 14.24 11.39 -40.01
N ALA A 210 15.16 11.42 -40.96
CA ALA A 210 14.94 12.03 -42.27
C ALA A 210 13.81 11.35 -43.07
N ARG A 211 13.68 10.02 -43.01
CA ARG A 211 12.53 9.28 -43.58
C ARG A 211 11.22 9.67 -42.90
N CYS A 212 11.18 9.80 -41.58
CA CYS A 212 10.00 10.28 -40.86
C CYS A 212 9.53 11.62 -41.39
N PHE A 213 10.45 12.59 -41.54
CA PHE A 213 10.11 13.90 -42.09
C PHE A 213 9.56 13.84 -43.52
N ALA A 214 10.21 13.07 -44.39
CA ALA A 214 9.76 12.91 -45.77
C ALA A 214 8.36 12.27 -45.83
N ALA A 215 8.11 11.25 -45.00
CA ALA A 215 6.81 10.59 -44.91
C ALA A 215 5.72 11.54 -44.37
N LEU A 216 6.01 12.33 -43.34
CA LEU A 216 5.06 13.31 -42.79
C LEU A 216 4.68 14.40 -43.79
N GLU A 217 5.63 14.93 -44.57
CA GLU A 217 5.34 15.93 -45.61
C GLU A 217 4.50 15.34 -46.75
N LYS A 218 4.81 14.11 -47.18
CA LYS A 218 4.00 13.41 -48.21
C LYS A 218 2.61 13.07 -47.72
N CYS A 219 2.48 12.59 -46.48
CA CYS A 219 1.21 12.36 -45.82
C CYS A 219 0.35 13.64 -45.80
N GLY A 220 0.95 14.78 -45.43
CA GLY A 220 0.26 16.07 -45.44
C GLY A 220 -0.15 16.54 -46.84
N ALA A 221 0.62 16.21 -47.87
CA ALA A 221 0.28 16.52 -49.26
C ALA A 221 -0.82 15.60 -49.83
N ALA A 222 -0.90 14.37 -49.36
CA ALA A 222 -1.89 13.38 -49.78
C ALA A 222 -3.23 13.50 -49.03
N PHE A 223 -3.26 14.18 -47.88
CA PHE A 223 -4.48 14.40 -47.10
C PHE A 223 -5.27 15.61 -47.62
N ASP A 224 -6.51 15.36 -48.03
CA ASP A 224 -7.44 16.42 -48.44
C ASP A 224 -8.31 16.83 -47.25
N VAL A 225 -8.15 18.08 -46.79
CA VAL A 225 -8.95 18.65 -45.70
C VAL A 225 -10.44 18.78 -46.09
N GLY A 226 -10.75 18.86 -47.38
CA GLY A 226 -12.13 18.89 -47.90
C GLY A 226 -12.79 17.51 -47.97
N ASP A 227 -12.00 16.43 -48.01
CA ASP A 227 -12.46 15.04 -48.00
C ASP A 227 -11.57 14.17 -47.09
N PRO A 228 -11.66 14.34 -45.75
CA PRO A 228 -10.83 13.57 -44.82
C PRO A 228 -11.03 12.06 -44.97
N SER A 229 -12.28 11.60 -45.06
CA SER A 229 -12.63 10.18 -45.18
C SER A 229 -12.10 9.55 -46.46
N GLY A 230 -12.27 10.23 -47.61
CA GLY A 230 -11.82 9.71 -48.90
C GLY A 230 -10.30 9.73 -49.09
N SER A 231 -9.59 10.66 -48.44
CA SER A 231 -8.13 10.82 -48.57
C SER A 231 -7.31 10.12 -47.48
N ALA A 232 -7.91 9.74 -46.34
CA ALA A 232 -7.18 9.21 -45.18
C ALA A 232 -6.29 8.01 -45.49
N ARG A 233 -6.81 7.03 -46.25
CA ARG A 233 -6.05 5.82 -46.63
C ARG A 233 -4.81 6.13 -47.47
N ALA A 234 -4.93 7.07 -48.42
CA ALA A 234 -3.81 7.47 -49.26
C ALA A 234 -2.73 8.17 -48.43
N ALA A 235 -3.13 9.12 -47.57
CA ALA A 235 -2.23 9.81 -46.64
C ALA A 235 -1.52 8.83 -45.68
N ARG A 236 -2.26 7.86 -45.13
CA ARG A 236 -1.73 6.82 -44.25
C ARG A 236 -0.71 5.92 -44.95
N THR A 237 -0.91 5.61 -46.23
CA THR A 237 0.02 4.78 -47.00
C THR A 237 1.41 5.45 -47.12
N GLU A 238 1.48 6.78 -47.16
CA GLU A 238 2.77 7.50 -47.22
C GLU A 238 3.62 7.28 -45.96
N LEU A 239 3.00 6.97 -44.83
CA LEU A 239 3.68 6.69 -43.56
C LEU A 239 4.31 5.29 -43.51
N ASP A 240 3.92 4.37 -44.40
CA ASP A 240 4.46 3.00 -44.44
C ASP A 240 5.96 2.96 -44.77
N ALA A 241 6.50 4.02 -45.40
CA ALA A 241 7.93 4.20 -45.61
C ALA A 241 8.74 4.24 -44.29
N VAL A 242 8.06 4.41 -43.16
CA VAL A 242 8.60 4.34 -41.80
C VAL A 242 8.00 3.14 -41.05
N LEU A 243 6.67 3.00 -41.07
CA LEU A 243 5.94 2.06 -40.21
C LEU A 243 6.15 0.58 -40.56
N THR A 244 6.63 0.28 -41.77
CA THR A 244 6.85 -1.11 -42.23
C THR A 244 8.32 -1.52 -42.24
N VAL A 245 9.21 -0.64 -41.81
CA VAL A 245 10.64 -0.96 -41.69
C VAL A 245 10.84 -1.74 -40.39
N GLY A 246 11.23 -3.01 -40.52
CA GLY A 246 11.43 -3.93 -39.39
C GLY A 246 12.71 -3.72 -38.60
N ASN A 247 12.79 -4.33 -37.41
CA ASN A 247 14.03 -4.38 -36.63
C ASN A 247 14.97 -5.51 -37.07
N GLY A 248 16.25 -5.32 -36.74
CA GLY A 248 17.25 -6.39 -36.80
C GLY A 248 17.03 -7.48 -35.73
N PRO A 249 17.70 -8.65 -35.86
CA PRO A 249 17.50 -9.80 -34.97
C PRO A 249 17.92 -9.57 -33.51
N GLY A 250 18.76 -8.57 -33.24
CA GLY A 250 19.24 -8.24 -31.89
C GLY A 250 18.41 -7.20 -31.16
N ALA A 251 17.23 -6.83 -31.65
CA ALA A 251 16.38 -5.86 -30.98
C ALA A 251 15.85 -6.40 -29.64
N HIS A 252 15.88 -5.55 -28.62
CA HIS A 252 15.27 -5.82 -27.31
C HIS A 252 13.78 -6.11 -27.48
N ARG A 253 13.25 -7.00 -26.62
CA ARG A 253 11.84 -7.39 -26.64
C ARG A 253 11.10 -6.80 -25.44
N ILE A 254 9.91 -6.25 -25.68
CA ILE A 254 9.03 -5.79 -24.61
C ILE A 254 7.78 -6.66 -24.59
N VAL A 255 7.48 -7.23 -23.42
CA VAL A 255 6.18 -7.81 -23.13
C VAL A 255 5.30 -6.70 -22.58
N ALA A 256 4.21 -6.38 -23.29
CA ALA A 256 3.24 -5.37 -22.87
C ALA A 256 2.04 -6.07 -22.19
N ALA A 257 1.84 -5.79 -20.91
CA ALA A 257 0.69 -6.30 -20.14
C ALA A 257 -0.26 -5.14 -19.82
N GLY A 258 -1.52 -5.26 -20.26
CA GLY A 258 -2.53 -4.25 -19.99
C GLY A 258 -2.89 -4.27 -18.52
N HIS A 259 -2.85 -3.14 -17.83
CA HIS A 259 -3.07 -3.05 -16.40
C HIS A 259 -3.88 -1.80 -16.03
N ALA A 260 -4.58 -1.87 -14.91
CA ALA A 260 -5.21 -0.72 -14.28
C ALA A 260 -4.96 -0.82 -12.79
N HIS A 261 -3.90 -0.15 -12.34
CA HIS A 261 -3.70 0.07 -10.91
C HIS A 261 -4.86 0.92 -10.39
N LEU A 262 -5.47 0.52 -9.29
CA LEU A 262 -6.65 1.19 -8.75
C LEU A 262 -6.49 1.33 -7.24
N ASP A 263 -6.36 2.55 -6.76
CA ASP A 263 -6.22 2.80 -5.34
C ASP A 263 -7.52 2.48 -4.63
N THR A 264 -7.44 1.51 -3.71
CA THR A 264 -8.57 1.06 -2.89
C THR A 264 -9.22 2.25 -2.18
N ALA A 265 -8.40 3.18 -1.69
CA ALA A 265 -8.78 4.54 -1.35
C ALA A 265 -7.54 5.42 -1.38
N TRP A 266 -7.70 6.66 -1.84
CA TRP A 266 -6.62 7.65 -1.86
C TRP A 266 -7.18 9.08 -1.80
N LEU A 267 -7.43 9.66 -2.97
CA LEU A 267 -8.08 10.97 -3.14
C LEU A 267 -9.59 10.84 -3.28
N TRP A 268 -10.12 9.66 -2.98
CA TRP A 268 -11.54 9.32 -2.97
C TRP A 268 -11.77 8.21 -1.92
N PRO A 269 -12.98 8.12 -1.35
CA PRO A 269 -13.32 7.08 -0.37
C PRO A 269 -13.52 5.70 -1.02
N ILE A 270 -13.48 4.64 -0.21
CA ILE A 270 -13.72 3.24 -0.66
C ILE A 270 -15.04 3.11 -1.43
N ARG A 271 -16.10 3.82 -1.02
CA ARG A 271 -17.39 3.80 -1.73
C ARG A 271 -17.28 4.25 -3.20
N GLU A 272 -16.32 5.11 -3.52
CA GLU A 272 -16.05 5.52 -4.90
C GLU A 272 -15.27 4.43 -5.62
N THR A 273 -14.25 3.87 -4.99
CA THR A 273 -13.45 2.80 -5.58
C THR A 273 -14.27 1.57 -5.93
N ARG A 274 -15.22 1.18 -5.08
CA ARG A 274 -16.18 0.10 -5.37
C ARG A 274 -16.86 0.29 -6.73
N ARG A 275 -17.24 1.53 -7.08
CA ARG A 275 -17.82 1.88 -8.39
C ARG A 275 -16.75 2.02 -9.50
N LYS A 276 -15.56 2.53 -9.18
CA LYS A 276 -14.41 2.57 -10.10
C LYS A 276 -13.96 1.18 -10.53
N ALA A 277 -14.06 0.18 -9.66
CA ALA A 277 -13.75 -1.21 -9.97
C ALA A 277 -14.69 -1.71 -11.08
N VAL A 278 -16.00 -1.48 -10.95
CA VAL A 278 -16.99 -1.81 -11.99
C VAL A 278 -16.68 -1.10 -13.32
N ARG A 279 -16.38 0.21 -13.29
CA ARG A 279 -15.99 0.98 -14.49
C ARG A 279 -14.74 0.42 -15.16
N THR A 280 -13.71 0.15 -14.37
CA THR A 280 -12.41 -0.36 -14.83
C THR A 280 -12.56 -1.76 -15.44
N PHE A 281 -13.33 -2.63 -14.79
CA PHE A 281 -13.57 -3.99 -15.30
C PHE A 281 -14.41 -3.96 -16.57
N ALA A 282 -15.42 -3.09 -16.66
CA ALA A 282 -16.20 -2.90 -17.87
C ALA A 282 -15.33 -2.43 -19.04
N ASN A 283 -14.41 -1.49 -18.81
CA ASN A 283 -13.46 -1.03 -19.83
C ASN A 283 -12.56 -2.17 -20.34
N ALA A 284 -11.97 -2.95 -19.42
CA ALA A 284 -11.09 -4.05 -19.78
C ALA A 284 -11.83 -5.16 -20.53
N VAL A 285 -13.02 -5.56 -20.06
CA VAL A 285 -13.89 -6.52 -20.75
C VAL A 285 -14.26 -6.04 -22.15
N HIS A 286 -14.63 -4.76 -22.28
CA HIS A 286 -14.96 -4.17 -23.58
C HIS A 286 -13.78 -4.27 -24.56
N LEU A 287 -12.57 -3.91 -24.12
CA LEU A 287 -11.37 -3.98 -24.96
C LEU A 287 -10.99 -5.41 -25.32
N LEU A 288 -11.07 -6.35 -24.38
CA LEU A 288 -10.77 -7.76 -24.65
C LEU A 288 -11.77 -8.38 -25.64
N ARG A 289 -13.03 -7.95 -25.64
CA ARG A 289 -13.99 -8.38 -26.67
C ARG A 289 -13.62 -7.86 -28.06
N ALA A 290 -13.11 -6.63 -28.15
CA ALA A 290 -12.71 -6.01 -29.41
C ALA A 290 -11.33 -6.48 -29.93
N ASN A 291 -10.45 -6.97 -29.06
CA ASN A 291 -9.04 -7.26 -29.39
C ASN A 291 -8.63 -8.67 -28.93
N PRO A 292 -8.88 -9.74 -29.72
CA PRO A 292 -8.69 -11.13 -29.29
C PRO A 292 -7.26 -11.53 -28.87
N ASP A 293 -6.25 -10.81 -29.34
CA ASP A 293 -4.83 -10.98 -29.07
C ASP A 293 -4.34 -10.30 -27.78
N MET A 294 -5.12 -9.36 -27.24
CA MET A 294 -4.78 -8.61 -26.04
C MET A 294 -4.93 -9.45 -24.76
N VAL A 295 -4.06 -9.16 -23.79
CA VAL A 295 -4.10 -9.66 -22.41
C VAL A 295 -4.24 -8.48 -21.45
N TYR A 296 -5.00 -8.66 -20.38
CA TYR A 296 -5.15 -7.71 -19.28
C TYR A 296 -4.86 -8.39 -17.94
N CYS A 297 -4.24 -7.69 -16.98
CA CYS A 297 -4.00 -8.18 -15.64
C CYS A 297 -4.52 -7.22 -14.55
N HIS A 298 -4.99 -7.78 -13.43
CA HIS A 298 -5.44 -7.01 -12.28
C HIS A 298 -5.19 -7.76 -10.96
N SER A 299 -4.77 -7.03 -9.94
CA SER A 299 -4.08 -7.54 -8.75
C SER A 299 -4.99 -7.82 -7.54
N GLN A 300 -5.78 -6.84 -7.11
CA GLN A 300 -6.41 -6.81 -5.78
C GLN A 300 -7.68 -7.67 -5.72
N ALA A 301 -7.68 -8.76 -4.95
CA ALA A 301 -8.86 -9.63 -4.79
C ALA A 301 -10.08 -8.89 -4.23
N GLN A 302 -9.89 -7.86 -3.40
CA GLN A 302 -10.96 -7.00 -2.89
C GLN A 302 -11.79 -6.34 -4.01
N HIS A 303 -11.16 -5.95 -5.11
CA HIS A 303 -11.88 -5.36 -6.25
C HIS A 303 -12.76 -6.38 -6.97
N TYR A 304 -12.25 -7.60 -7.13
CA TYR A 304 -13.04 -8.71 -7.67
C TYR A 304 -14.24 -9.03 -6.79
N ALA A 305 -14.07 -9.04 -5.46
CA ALA A 305 -15.17 -9.23 -4.52
C ALA A 305 -16.27 -8.18 -4.70
N TRP A 306 -15.88 -6.90 -4.80
CA TRP A 306 -16.85 -5.82 -5.03
C TRP A 306 -17.54 -5.92 -6.38
N VAL A 307 -16.83 -6.27 -7.45
CA VAL A 307 -17.46 -6.45 -8.78
C VAL A 307 -18.38 -7.68 -8.79
N ALA A 308 -18.02 -8.77 -8.10
CA ALA A 308 -18.88 -9.94 -7.95
C ALA A 308 -20.20 -9.59 -7.22
N GLU A 309 -20.13 -8.72 -6.21
CA GLU A 309 -21.30 -8.24 -5.48
C GLU A 309 -22.16 -7.26 -6.31
N ASP A 310 -21.54 -6.26 -6.94
CA ASP A 310 -22.25 -5.12 -7.54
C ASP A 310 -22.63 -5.34 -9.02
N ALA A 311 -21.87 -6.17 -9.73
CA ALA A 311 -22.03 -6.41 -11.16
C ALA A 311 -21.74 -7.88 -11.50
N PRO A 312 -22.58 -8.83 -11.00
CA PRO A 312 -22.33 -10.26 -11.15
C PRO A 312 -22.23 -10.73 -12.62
N ASP A 313 -22.98 -10.12 -13.54
CA ASP A 313 -22.88 -10.42 -14.98
C ASP A 313 -21.51 -10.01 -15.56
N LEU A 314 -20.95 -8.91 -15.08
CA LEU A 314 -19.61 -8.45 -15.48
C LEU A 314 -18.54 -9.37 -14.89
N PHE A 315 -18.70 -9.77 -13.62
CA PHE A 315 -17.81 -10.74 -12.96
C PHE A 315 -17.81 -12.11 -13.66
N ALA A 316 -18.98 -12.58 -14.10
CA ALA A 316 -19.07 -13.82 -14.87
C ALA A 316 -18.29 -13.76 -16.19
N GLU A 317 -18.33 -12.62 -16.88
CA GLU A 317 -17.52 -12.41 -18.09
C GLU A 317 -16.03 -12.34 -17.78
N VAL A 318 -15.64 -11.74 -16.66
CA VAL A 318 -14.25 -11.79 -16.17
C VAL A 318 -13.82 -13.24 -15.96
N GLY A 319 -14.62 -14.07 -15.27
CA GLY A 319 -14.32 -15.49 -15.10
C GLY A 319 -14.13 -16.25 -16.42
N ARG A 320 -14.94 -15.94 -17.45
CA ARG A 320 -14.77 -16.50 -18.79
C ARG A 320 -13.43 -16.06 -19.42
N LEU A 321 -13.06 -14.79 -19.31
CA LEU A 321 -11.80 -14.27 -19.84
C LEU A 321 -10.57 -14.78 -19.08
N VAL A 322 -10.72 -15.10 -17.79
CA VAL A 322 -9.69 -15.79 -16.99
C VAL A 322 -9.49 -17.21 -17.50
N ALA A 323 -10.57 -17.96 -17.70
CA ALA A 323 -10.50 -19.32 -18.28
C ALA A 323 -9.90 -19.32 -19.70
N ASP A 324 -10.15 -18.27 -20.50
CA ASP A 324 -9.54 -18.08 -21.82
C ASP A 324 -8.05 -17.66 -21.75
N GLY A 325 -7.51 -17.36 -20.56
CA GLY A 325 -6.12 -16.91 -20.37
C GLY A 325 -5.84 -15.48 -20.85
N ARG A 326 -6.89 -14.67 -21.03
CA ARG A 326 -6.85 -13.30 -21.56
C ARG A 326 -7.03 -12.23 -20.47
N TRP A 327 -7.55 -12.64 -19.32
CA TRP A 327 -7.55 -11.88 -18.08
C TRP A 327 -6.70 -12.63 -17.05
N GLU A 328 -5.68 -11.98 -16.50
CA GLU A 328 -4.74 -12.58 -15.54
C GLU A 328 -4.95 -11.95 -14.15
N PRO A 329 -5.52 -12.70 -13.19
CA PRO A 329 -5.39 -12.36 -11.78
C PRO A 329 -3.92 -12.45 -11.38
N VAL A 330 -3.35 -11.38 -10.82
CA VAL A 330 -1.92 -11.31 -10.43
C VAL A 330 -1.78 -10.94 -8.95
N GLY A 331 -0.59 -11.10 -8.38
CA GLY A 331 -0.25 -10.64 -7.02
C GLY A 331 -0.66 -11.59 -5.90
N GLY A 332 -1.86 -12.18 -5.95
CA GLY A 332 -2.31 -13.15 -4.95
C GLY A 332 -2.58 -12.57 -3.57
N MET A 333 -2.67 -11.25 -3.44
CA MET A 333 -2.99 -10.54 -2.19
C MET A 333 -4.43 -10.04 -2.17
N TRP A 334 -4.98 -9.83 -0.97
CA TRP A 334 -6.31 -9.26 -0.79
C TRP A 334 -6.39 -7.81 -1.29
N VAL A 335 -5.42 -6.99 -0.90
CA VAL A 335 -5.14 -5.66 -1.47
C VAL A 335 -3.63 -5.48 -1.74
N GLU A 336 -3.26 -4.46 -2.52
CA GLU A 336 -1.87 -3.97 -2.61
C GLU A 336 -1.56 -3.23 -1.31
N THR A 337 -1.12 -3.98 -0.32
CA THR A 337 -0.91 -3.56 1.07
C THR A 337 0.39 -2.79 1.25
N ASP A 338 0.42 -1.78 2.13
CA ASP A 338 1.71 -1.28 2.60
C ASP A 338 2.54 -2.42 3.19
N LEU A 339 3.86 -2.37 2.97
CA LEU A 339 4.76 -3.46 3.32
C LEU A 339 5.56 -3.19 4.60
N ASN A 340 5.58 -1.94 5.10
CA ASN A 340 6.39 -1.54 6.26
C ASN A 340 5.58 -1.53 7.57
N LEU A 341 4.34 -1.06 7.52
CA LEU A 341 3.52 -0.77 8.70
C LEU A 341 2.71 -1.98 9.21
N PRO A 342 2.15 -2.87 8.37
CA PRO A 342 1.47 -4.06 8.87
C PRO A 342 2.43 -5.03 9.59
N SER A 343 1.87 -5.86 10.46
CA SER A 343 2.62 -6.99 11.03
C SER A 343 2.95 -8.04 9.98
N GLY A 344 3.97 -8.86 10.23
CA GLY A 344 4.29 -9.99 9.35
C GLY A 344 3.13 -10.98 9.18
N GLU A 345 2.34 -11.19 10.24
CA GLU A 345 1.14 -12.03 10.16
C GLU A 345 0.09 -11.41 9.22
N SER A 346 -0.15 -10.11 9.29
CA SER A 346 -1.04 -9.42 8.33
C SER A 346 -0.58 -9.57 6.89
N LEU A 347 0.72 -9.43 6.60
CA LEU A 347 1.25 -9.66 5.24
C LEU A 347 1.03 -11.10 4.76
N LEU A 348 1.14 -12.09 5.64
CA LEU A 348 0.79 -13.47 5.33
C LEU A 348 -0.72 -13.62 5.12
N ARG A 349 -1.56 -12.92 5.88
CA ARG A 349 -3.03 -12.94 5.70
C ARG A 349 -3.49 -12.26 4.42
N GLN A 350 -2.79 -11.24 3.93
CA GLN A 350 -3.01 -10.67 2.61
C GLN A 350 -2.92 -11.75 1.54
N MET A 351 -1.84 -12.55 1.57
CA MET A 351 -1.65 -13.69 0.66
C MET A 351 -2.71 -14.78 0.89
N VAL A 352 -3.00 -15.13 2.14
CA VAL A 352 -3.98 -16.18 2.45
C VAL A 352 -5.37 -15.86 1.91
N GLN A 353 -5.86 -14.65 2.17
CA GLN A 353 -7.18 -14.24 1.74
C GLN A 353 -7.23 -14.03 0.21
N GLY A 354 -6.19 -13.44 -0.38
CA GLY A 354 -6.11 -13.24 -1.83
C GLY A 354 -6.03 -14.56 -2.62
N GLN A 355 -5.10 -15.45 -2.26
CA GLN A 355 -4.94 -16.74 -2.94
C GLN A 355 -6.18 -17.62 -2.84
N ARG A 356 -6.83 -17.66 -1.66
CA ARG A 356 -8.07 -18.44 -1.51
C ARG A 356 -9.21 -17.87 -2.32
N ALA A 357 -9.37 -16.55 -2.34
CA ALA A 357 -10.40 -15.92 -3.16
C ALA A 357 -10.24 -16.26 -4.65
N PHE A 358 -9.02 -16.18 -5.20
CA PHE A 358 -8.76 -16.59 -6.58
C PHE A 358 -8.91 -18.09 -6.82
N GLY A 359 -8.53 -18.95 -5.86
CA GLY A 359 -8.78 -20.38 -5.92
C GLY A 359 -10.27 -20.71 -5.95
N GLU A 360 -11.07 -20.05 -5.11
CA GLU A 360 -12.52 -20.24 -5.03
C GLU A 360 -13.26 -19.74 -6.28
N TRP A 361 -12.87 -18.59 -6.84
CA TRP A 361 -13.55 -18.00 -8.00
C TRP A 361 -13.11 -18.59 -9.33
N PHE A 362 -11.82 -18.92 -9.48
CA PHE A 362 -11.21 -19.19 -10.78
C PHE A 362 -10.38 -20.48 -10.84
N ASP A 363 -10.30 -21.25 -9.75
CA ASP A 363 -9.43 -22.44 -9.64
C ASP A 363 -7.97 -22.12 -10.00
N LEU A 364 -7.50 -20.95 -9.57
CA LEU A 364 -6.19 -20.40 -9.91
C LEU A 364 -5.38 -20.03 -8.66
N ARG A 365 -4.07 -20.28 -8.75
CA ARG A 365 -3.07 -19.84 -7.77
C ARG A 365 -2.12 -18.84 -8.43
N CYS A 366 -1.96 -17.67 -7.83
CA CYS A 366 -0.98 -16.68 -8.29
C CYS A 366 0.41 -17.12 -7.81
N ASP A 367 1.37 -17.26 -8.72
CA ASP A 367 2.75 -17.65 -8.39
C ASP A 367 3.71 -16.45 -8.27
N GLY A 368 3.19 -15.23 -8.14
CA GLY A 368 3.98 -14.03 -7.89
C GLY A 368 3.25 -12.96 -7.11
N ALA A 369 4.03 -12.15 -6.40
CA ALA A 369 3.58 -10.96 -5.69
C ALA A 369 3.74 -9.72 -6.60
N PHE A 370 2.71 -8.88 -6.66
CA PHE A 370 2.60 -7.79 -7.63
C PHE A 370 2.17 -6.52 -6.89
N LEU A 371 3.13 -5.62 -6.70
CA LEU A 371 3.08 -4.51 -5.74
C LEU A 371 3.76 -3.29 -6.38
N PRO A 372 3.12 -2.68 -7.41
CA PRO A 372 3.73 -1.62 -8.20
C PRO A 372 3.94 -0.32 -7.40
N ASP A 373 3.05 0.01 -6.46
CA ASP A 373 2.95 1.35 -5.89
C ASP A 373 3.42 1.51 -4.43
N ASP A 374 4.02 0.48 -3.85
CA ASP A 374 4.34 0.44 -2.43
C ASP A 374 5.54 1.30 -2.00
N PHE A 375 5.47 1.88 -0.79
CA PHE A 375 6.43 2.87 -0.31
C PHE A 375 7.63 2.26 0.46
N GLY A 376 8.29 1.29 -0.16
CA GLY A 376 9.51 0.63 0.34
C GLY A 376 9.31 -0.83 0.75
N TYR A 377 10.39 -1.61 0.74
CA TYR A 377 10.32 -3.07 0.76
C TYR A 377 11.23 -3.68 1.83
N PRO A 378 10.67 -4.22 2.94
CA PRO A 378 11.46 -4.71 4.06
C PRO A 378 12.22 -6.00 3.71
N GLY A 379 13.37 -6.21 4.34
CA GLY A 379 14.24 -7.35 4.08
C GLY A 379 13.66 -8.73 4.43
N GLY A 380 12.58 -8.80 5.22
CA GLY A 380 11.87 -10.05 5.51
C GLY A 380 10.88 -10.48 4.41
N LEU A 381 10.56 -9.59 3.47
CA LEU A 381 9.47 -9.83 2.52
C LEU A 381 9.68 -11.01 1.55
N PRO A 382 10.89 -11.29 1.01
CA PRO A 382 11.11 -12.44 0.12
C PRO A 382 10.62 -13.76 0.71
N GLN A 383 10.91 -14.01 2.00
CA GLN A 383 10.42 -15.19 2.70
C GLN A 383 8.91 -15.15 2.91
N ILE A 384 8.33 -14.00 3.25
CA ILE A 384 6.88 -13.86 3.47
C ILE A 384 6.10 -14.20 2.20
N VAL A 385 6.48 -13.62 1.06
CA VAL A 385 5.78 -13.86 -0.20
C VAL A 385 6.02 -15.28 -0.71
N ALA A 386 7.24 -15.83 -0.55
CA ALA A 386 7.54 -17.22 -0.86
C ALA A 386 6.73 -18.20 0.00
N HIS A 387 6.59 -17.91 1.29
CA HIS A 387 5.75 -18.68 2.20
C HIS A 387 4.26 -18.57 1.83
N GLY A 388 3.84 -17.47 1.20
CA GLY A 388 2.53 -17.30 0.56
C GLY A 388 2.35 -17.99 -0.79
N GLY A 389 3.39 -18.64 -1.33
CA GLY A 389 3.39 -19.36 -2.60
C GLY A 389 3.89 -18.56 -3.81
N ALA A 390 4.40 -17.34 -3.62
CA ALA A 390 5.00 -16.56 -4.71
C ALA A 390 6.43 -17.04 -5.03
N ARG A 391 6.81 -17.00 -6.30
CA ARG A 391 8.15 -17.34 -6.82
C ARG A 391 8.88 -16.13 -7.38
N TRP A 392 8.12 -15.16 -7.85
CA TRP A 392 8.61 -13.90 -8.39
C TRP A 392 7.93 -12.69 -7.74
N PHE A 393 8.55 -11.53 -7.86
CA PHE A 393 8.09 -10.26 -7.29
C PHE A 393 8.15 -9.16 -8.35
N PHE A 394 7.05 -8.40 -8.50
CA PHE A 394 7.01 -7.24 -9.37
C PHE A 394 6.77 -5.96 -8.56
N THR A 395 7.51 -4.90 -8.89
CA THR A 395 7.28 -3.56 -8.32
C THR A 395 7.64 -2.43 -9.28
N GLN A 396 7.38 -1.16 -8.92
CA GLN A 396 7.73 0.00 -9.73
C GLN A 396 8.28 1.21 -8.96
N LYS A 397 7.80 1.52 -7.74
CA LYS A 397 8.19 2.77 -7.03
C LYS A 397 9.67 2.99 -6.83
N LEU A 398 10.51 1.94 -6.82
CA LEU A 398 11.97 2.11 -6.73
C LEU A 398 12.57 2.96 -7.86
N SER A 399 11.89 3.12 -9.00
CA SER A 399 12.33 4.05 -10.06
C SER A 399 12.24 5.52 -9.65
N TRP A 400 11.57 5.84 -8.53
CA TRP A 400 11.42 7.19 -7.99
C TRP A 400 12.47 7.54 -6.92
N ASN A 401 13.46 6.68 -6.68
CA ASN A 401 14.55 7.00 -5.76
C ASN A 401 15.23 8.32 -6.15
N GLU A 402 15.36 9.23 -5.19
CA GLU A 402 15.84 10.60 -5.43
C GLU A 402 17.32 10.65 -5.81
N THR A 403 18.13 9.81 -5.19
CA THR A 403 19.60 9.86 -5.32
C THR A 403 20.18 8.59 -5.90
N ASN A 404 19.68 7.42 -5.51
CA ASN A 404 20.27 6.14 -5.90
C ASN A 404 19.32 5.31 -6.79
N PRO A 405 19.53 5.33 -8.12
CA PRO A 405 18.88 4.39 -9.01
C PRO A 405 19.25 2.95 -8.65
N MET A 406 18.27 2.06 -8.67
CA MET A 406 18.53 0.63 -8.52
C MET A 406 19.43 0.12 -9.65
N PRO A 407 20.44 -0.72 -9.35
CA PRO A 407 21.45 -1.11 -10.33
C PRO A 407 20.93 -2.09 -11.40
N HIS A 408 19.83 -2.79 -11.14
CA HIS A 408 19.27 -3.86 -11.96
C HIS A 408 17.76 -3.74 -12.04
N HIS A 409 17.19 -4.05 -13.20
CA HIS A 409 15.74 -4.20 -13.40
C HIS A 409 15.29 -5.65 -13.24
N SER A 410 16.16 -6.63 -13.49
CA SER A 410 15.89 -8.07 -13.30
C SER A 410 16.98 -8.69 -12.43
N PHE A 411 16.61 -9.24 -11.26
CA PHE A 411 17.58 -9.73 -10.28
C PHE A 411 16.96 -10.73 -9.30
N TRP A 412 17.77 -11.46 -8.54
CA TRP A 412 17.32 -12.20 -7.38
C TRP A 412 17.24 -11.29 -6.17
N TRP A 413 16.05 -11.13 -5.59
CA TRP A 413 15.92 -10.49 -4.30
C TRP A 413 16.01 -11.53 -3.19
N GLU A 414 17.06 -11.43 -2.38
CA GLU A 414 17.34 -12.31 -1.25
C GLU A 414 16.92 -11.65 0.05
N GLY A 415 16.06 -12.31 0.81
CA GLY A 415 15.62 -11.87 2.13
C GLY A 415 16.71 -12.06 3.20
N ILE A 416 16.47 -11.51 4.39
CA ILE A 416 17.40 -11.63 5.53
C ILE A 416 17.65 -13.08 5.97
N ASP A 417 16.73 -14.01 5.65
CA ASP A 417 16.84 -15.45 5.92
C ASP A 417 17.56 -16.23 4.80
N GLY A 418 17.87 -15.56 3.69
CA GLY A 418 18.46 -16.16 2.48
C GLY A 418 17.44 -16.71 1.47
N THR A 419 16.12 -16.58 1.70
CA THR A 419 15.12 -16.94 0.69
C THR A 419 15.19 -15.98 -0.49
N ARG A 420 15.10 -16.51 -1.72
CA ARG A 420 15.17 -15.71 -2.95
C ARG A 420 13.88 -15.75 -3.74
N VAL A 421 13.48 -14.60 -4.27
CA VAL A 421 12.41 -14.46 -5.27
C VAL A 421 12.95 -13.70 -6.48
N PHE A 422 12.56 -14.10 -7.68
CA PHE A 422 13.01 -13.44 -8.91
C PHE A 422 12.24 -12.13 -9.09
N THR A 423 12.94 -11.00 -9.10
CA THR A 423 12.33 -9.68 -9.04
C THR A 423 12.49 -8.93 -10.35
N HIS A 424 11.43 -8.24 -10.78
CA HIS A 424 11.47 -7.29 -11.88
C HIS A 424 10.78 -5.96 -11.54
N PHE A 425 11.30 -4.86 -12.06
CA PHE A 425 10.55 -3.60 -12.20
C PHE A 425 10.70 -3.05 -13.61
N SER A 426 9.67 -2.36 -14.10
CA SER A 426 9.60 -1.95 -15.50
C SER A 426 10.59 -0.81 -15.80
N PRO A 427 11.42 -0.91 -16.86
CA PRO A 427 12.38 0.12 -17.21
C PRO A 427 11.76 1.37 -17.84
N VAL A 428 10.43 1.40 -18.05
CA VAL A 428 9.71 2.61 -18.50
C VAL A 428 9.43 3.60 -17.35
N ASP A 429 9.85 3.25 -16.12
CA ASP A 429 9.72 4.05 -14.90
C ASP A 429 8.27 4.42 -14.50
N THR A 430 7.28 3.68 -15.00
CA THR A 430 5.87 3.82 -14.65
C THR A 430 5.11 2.52 -14.91
N TYR A 431 4.02 2.29 -14.17
CA TYR A 431 3.03 1.26 -14.48
C TYR A 431 1.83 1.82 -15.29
N ASN A 432 1.86 3.12 -15.62
CA ASN A 432 0.85 3.85 -16.38
C ASN A 432 1.35 4.18 -17.80
N ALA A 433 2.05 3.25 -18.46
CA ALA A 433 2.63 3.53 -19.78
C ALA A 433 1.54 3.76 -20.84
N LEU A 434 1.85 4.61 -21.82
CA LEU A 434 0.98 4.93 -22.96
C LEU A 434 1.44 4.22 -24.25
N ASN A 435 2.52 3.43 -24.17
CA ASN A 435 3.16 2.72 -25.29
C ASN A 435 3.56 3.62 -26.47
N THR A 436 3.95 4.87 -26.23
CA THR A 436 4.50 5.69 -27.32
C THR A 436 5.86 5.14 -27.77
N PRO A 437 6.25 5.28 -29.05
CA PRO A 437 7.59 4.93 -29.51
C PRO A 437 8.71 5.50 -28.62
N SER A 438 8.57 6.74 -28.16
CA SER A 438 9.50 7.40 -27.25
C SER A 438 9.61 6.70 -25.89
N GLN A 439 8.49 6.28 -25.29
CA GLN A 439 8.47 5.53 -24.03
C GLN A 439 9.12 4.15 -24.18
N LEU A 440 8.79 3.41 -25.25
CA LEU A 440 9.35 2.08 -25.48
C LEU A 440 10.86 2.16 -25.76
N ARG A 441 11.31 3.17 -26.50
CA ARG A 441 12.74 3.43 -26.71
C ARG A 441 13.44 3.88 -25.43
N PHE A 442 12.78 4.64 -24.57
CA PHE A 442 13.30 4.96 -23.24
C PHE A 442 13.48 3.69 -22.40
N ALA A 443 12.49 2.81 -22.36
CA ALA A 443 12.54 1.54 -21.65
C ALA A 443 13.77 0.70 -22.06
N ASP A 444 14.03 0.58 -23.36
CA ASP A 444 15.24 -0.09 -23.87
C ASP A 444 16.54 0.59 -23.43
N ARG A 445 16.65 1.92 -23.58
CA ARG A 445 17.85 2.66 -23.13
C ARG A 445 18.07 2.59 -21.62
N ASN A 446 17.00 2.51 -20.84
CA ASN A 446 17.05 2.54 -19.37
C ASN A 446 17.30 1.15 -18.75
N PHE A 447 16.90 0.07 -19.44
CA PHE A 447 17.08 -1.30 -18.98
C PHE A 447 18.56 -1.60 -18.67
N ARG A 448 18.84 -2.15 -17.48
CA ARG A 448 20.23 -2.29 -16.96
C ARG A 448 20.84 -3.66 -17.22
N ASP A 449 20.03 -4.66 -17.56
CA ASP A 449 20.45 -6.07 -17.59
C ASP A 449 20.64 -6.63 -19.00
N HIS A 450 20.84 -5.76 -20.00
CA HIS A 450 21.10 -6.11 -21.42
C HIS A 450 22.22 -7.15 -21.62
N ALA A 451 23.15 -7.27 -20.68
CA ALA A 451 24.25 -8.22 -20.77
C ALA A 451 23.80 -9.67 -20.75
N GLY A 452 22.66 -9.99 -20.12
CA GLY A 452 22.16 -11.35 -19.97
C GLY A 452 20.66 -11.53 -20.18
N ALA A 453 19.89 -10.46 -20.38
CA ALA A 453 18.47 -10.51 -20.67
C ALA A 453 18.14 -9.70 -21.93
N GLY A 454 17.42 -10.32 -22.87
CA GLY A 454 16.93 -9.68 -24.10
C GLY A 454 15.47 -9.23 -24.06
N SER A 455 14.85 -9.20 -22.87
CA SER A 455 13.46 -8.76 -22.71
C SER A 455 13.16 -8.05 -21.40
N SER A 456 12.18 -7.14 -21.42
CA SER A 456 11.61 -6.46 -20.25
C SER A 456 10.08 -6.43 -20.30
N LEU A 457 9.45 -6.15 -19.15
CA LEU A 457 8.00 -5.97 -19.04
C LEU A 457 7.64 -4.48 -19.11
N VAL A 458 6.52 -4.15 -19.73
CA VAL A 458 5.87 -2.83 -19.65
C VAL A 458 4.41 -3.03 -19.26
N LEU A 459 4.01 -2.39 -18.17
CA LEU A 459 2.61 -2.26 -17.79
C LEU A 459 2.03 -0.99 -18.44
N TYR A 460 0.88 -1.11 -19.09
CA TYR A 460 0.26 0.01 -19.78
C TYR A 460 -1.21 0.16 -19.42
N GLY A 461 -1.67 1.40 -19.39
CA GLY A 461 -3.03 1.78 -19.00
C GLY A 461 -3.07 3.02 -18.13
N HIS A 462 -4.26 3.57 -17.94
CA HIS A 462 -4.49 4.57 -16.90
C HIS A 462 -4.71 3.84 -15.56
N GLY A 463 -3.89 4.17 -14.57
CA GLY A 463 -3.96 3.63 -13.21
C GLY A 463 -4.11 4.73 -12.16
N ASP A 464 -3.72 4.43 -10.93
CA ASP A 464 -3.93 5.20 -9.69
C ASP A 464 -5.43 5.30 -9.36
N GLY A 465 -6.23 5.91 -10.25
CA GLY A 465 -7.67 5.95 -10.16
C GLY A 465 -8.43 4.86 -10.93
N GLY A 466 -7.71 3.88 -11.50
CA GLY A 466 -8.25 2.89 -12.44
C GLY A 466 -8.47 3.45 -13.85
N GLY A 467 -9.37 2.83 -14.60
CA GLY A 467 -9.69 3.17 -16.01
C GLY A 467 -9.07 2.22 -17.02
N GLY A 468 -7.79 1.86 -16.84
CA GLY A 468 -7.08 0.84 -17.60
C GLY A 468 -6.66 1.26 -19.01
N PRO A 469 -6.25 0.30 -19.86
CA PRO A 469 -5.82 0.57 -21.23
C PRO A 469 -6.91 1.23 -22.08
N THR A 470 -6.52 1.99 -23.11
CA THR A 470 -7.42 2.47 -24.17
C THR A 470 -7.16 1.74 -25.49
N GLN A 471 -8.10 1.82 -26.44
CA GLN A 471 -7.91 1.23 -27.78
C GLN A 471 -6.66 1.79 -28.46
N GLU A 472 -6.40 3.09 -28.29
CA GLU A 472 -5.19 3.75 -28.82
C GLU A 472 -3.90 3.09 -28.30
N MET A 473 -3.84 2.74 -27.01
CA MET A 473 -2.67 2.07 -26.43
C MET A 473 -2.48 0.65 -26.98
N VAL A 474 -3.57 -0.07 -27.23
CA VAL A 474 -3.55 -1.41 -27.85
C VAL A 474 -2.99 -1.30 -29.27
N ASP A 475 -3.47 -0.35 -30.05
CA ASP A 475 -3.01 -0.19 -31.43
C ASP A 475 -1.56 0.30 -31.52
N ARG A 476 -1.09 1.08 -30.52
CA ARG A 476 0.35 1.42 -30.39
C ARG A 476 1.23 0.20 -30.17
N VAL A 477 0.80 -0.78 -29.38
CA VAL A 477 1.55 -2.05 -29.22
C VAL A 477 1.67 -2.76 -30.56
N ARG A 478 0.59 -2.81 -31.35
CA ARG A 478 0.61 -3.42 -32.69
C ARG A 478 1.54 -2.70 -33.65
N LEU A 479 1.55 -1.36 -33.62
CA LEU A 479 2.50 -0.55 -34.41
C LEU A 479 3.96 -0.77 -33.96
N ALA A 480 4.19 -0.98 -32.67
CA ALA A 480 5.52 -1.24 -32.11
C ALA A 480 5.97 -2.71 -32.22
N HIS A 481 5.16 -3.60 -32.82
CA HIS A 481 5.50 -5.02 -32.94
C HIS A 481 6.86 -5.26 -33.60
N ASP A 482 7.14 -4.55 -34.69
CA ASP A 482 8.43 -4.61 -35.38
C ASP A 482 8.74 -3.28 -36.09
N LEU A 483 8.73 -2.17 -35.35
CA LEU A 483 9.05 -0.85 -35.87
C LEU A 483 10.54 -0.55 -35.68
N GLU A 484 11.26 -0.25 -36.77
CA GLU A 484 12.71 0.05 -36.76
C GLU A 484 13.09 1.00 -35.62
N GLY A 485 14.08 0.61 -34.82
CA GLY A 485 14.59 1.44 -33.73
C GLY A 485 13.65 1.55 -32.53
N VAL A 486 12.50 0.89 -32.53
CA VAL A 486 11.64 0.71 -31.36
C VAL A 486 11.72 -0.77 -30.95
N PRO A 487 11.81 -1.11 -29.65
CA PRO A 487 11.86 -2.51 -29.22
C PRO A 487 10.68 -3.32 -29.73
N ARG A 488 10.91 -4.59 -30.06
CA ARG A 488 9.84 -5.48 -30.53
C ARG A 488 8.85 -5.72 -29.41
N THR A 489 7.64 -5.22 -29.58
CA THR A 489 6.64 -5.20 -28.50
C THR A 489 5.49 -6.16 -28.78
N SER A 490 5.14 -7.01 -27.83
CA SER A 490 4.03 -7.97 -27.96
C SER A 490 3.19 -8.03 -26.70
N PHE A 491 1.89 -8.30 -26.84
CA PHE A 491 1.04 -8.59 -25.69
C PHE A 491 1.50 -9.87 -24.97
N GLY A 492 1.42 -9.88 -23.64
CA GLY A 492 1.69 -11.08 -22.85
C GLY A 492 1.27 -10.97 -21.40
N ARG A 493 1.33 -12.11 -20.72
CA ARG A 493 1.04 -12.25 -19.28
C ARG A 493 2.26 -11.91 -18.44
N VAL A 494 2.02 -11.35 -17.26
CA VAL A 494 3.06 -10.98 -16.29
C VAL A 494 3.77 -12.24 -15.77
N GLY A 495 3.03 -13.30 -15.42
CA GLY A 495 3.62 -14.54 -14.96
C GLY A 495 4.44 -15.27 -16.04
N ASP A 496 4.02 -15.18 -17.30
CA ASP A 496 4.76 -15.75 -18.43
C ASP A 496 6.10 -15.04 -18.64
N PHE A 497 6.09 -13.71 -18.60
CA PHE A 497 7.31 -12.90 -18.67
C PHE A 497 8.31 -13.30 -17.58
N HIS A 498 7.89 -13.37 -16.31
CA HIS A 498 8.80 -13.70 -15.21
C HIS A 498 9.41 -15.09 -15.36
N ARG A 499 8.61 -16.08 -15.75
CA ARG A 499 9.10 -17.44 -15.99
C ARG A 499 10.12 -17.50 -17.14
N ASP A 500 9.88 -16.75 -18.21
CA ASP A 500 10.81 -16.70 -19.35
C ASP A 500 12.09 -15.94 -19.01
N ALA A 501 11.98 -14.81 -18.30
CA ALA A 501 13.11 -14.01 -17.85
C ALA A 501 13.98 -14.77 -16.82
N GLU A 502 13.36 -15.48 -15.88
CA GLU A 502 14.06 -16.35 -14.93
C GLU A 502 14.81 -17.48 -15.68
N ARG A 503 14.19 -18.09 -16.70
CA ARG A 503 14.83 -19.13 -17.52
C ARG A 503 16.01 -18.60 -18.33
N GLU A 504 15.88 -17.39 -18.89
CA GLU A 504 16.90 -16.76 -19.73
C GLU A 504 18.08 -16.25 -18.90
N TYR A 505 17.82 -15.56 -17.78
CA TYR A 505 18.82 -14.78 -17.06
C TYR A 505 19.06 -15.23 -15.62
N GLY A 506 18.13 -15.98 -15.00
CA GLY A 506 18.15 -16.30 -13.58
C GLY A 506 19.44 -16.99 -13.09
N ALA A 507 20.06 -17.85 -13.91
CA ALA A 507 21.31 -18.52 -13.52
C ALA A 507 22.50 -17.55 -13.35
N SER A 508 22.48 -16.40 -14.02
CA SER A 508 23.53 -15.38 -14.00
C SER A 508 23.07 -14.04 -13.41
N ALA A 509 21.80 -13.93 -13.02
CA ALA A 509 21.22 -12.70 -12.52
C ALA A 509 21.90 -12.27 -11.19
N PRO A 510 22.11 -10.96 -10.99
CA PRO A 510 22.69 -10.43 -9.76
C PRO A 510 21.73 -10.63 -8.58
N VAL A 511 22.27 -10.52 -7.37
CA VAL A 511 21.51 -10.67 -6.12
C VAL A 511 21.50 -9.34 -5.38
N TRP A 512 20.31 -8.89 -4.97
CA TRP A 512 20.14 -7.83 -3.97
C TRP A 512 19.71 -8.47 -2.65
N THR A 513 20.52 -8.34 -1.60
CA THR A 513 20.21 -8.92 -0.28
C THR A 513 19.67 -7.87 0.68
N GLY A 514 18.57 -8.18 1.36
CA GLY A 514 17.96 -7.36 2.40
C GLY A 514 16.97 -6.34 1.87
N GLU A 515 16.83 -5.23 2.59
CA GLU A 515 15.85 -4.17 2.32
C GLU A 515 16.11 -3.47 0.97
N MET A 516 15.06 -3.26 0.18
CA MET A 516 15.08 -2.27 -0.92
C MET A 516 14.47 -0.98 -0.36
N TYR A 517 15.34 -0.11 0.16
CA TYR A 517 14.93 1.13 0.78
C TYR A 517 14.42 2.12 -0.29
N PHE A 518 13.22 2.63 -0.10
CA PHE A 518 12.63 3.65 -0.98
C PHE A 518 13.01 5.04 -0.48
N GLU A 519 13.67 5.81 -1.33
CA GLU A 519 14.24 7.11 -0.97
C GLU A 519 13.22 8.24 -1.02
N LYS A 520 11.93 7.94 -0.92
CA LYS A 520 10.85 8.93 -0.93
C LYS A 520 9.72 8.45 -0.03
N HIS A 521 8.75 9.31 0.23
CA HIS A 521 7.57 9.06 1.04
C HIS A 521 7.88 8.65 2.50
N ARG A 522 8.97 9.17 3.08
CA ARG A 522 9.44 8.80 4.43
C ARG A 522 8.53 9.28 5.57
N GLY A 523 7.73 10.31 5.31
CA GLY A 523 6.74 10.85 6.24
C GLY A 523 5.56 9.93 6.53
N THR A 524 5.34 8.94 5.65
CA THR A 524 4.28 7.94 5.78
C THR A 524 4.43 7.04 7.01
N TYR A 525 5.62 6.96 7.60
CA TYR A 525 5.84 6.16 8.81
C TYR A 525 5.15 6.74 10.06
N SER A 526 4.76 8.02 10.03
CA SER A 526 4.41 8.77 11.24
C SER A 526 3.16 9.65 11.16
N THR A 527 2.64 9.96 9.97
CA THR A 527 1.38 10.74 9.80
C THR A 527 0.14 9.88 10.06
N GLN A 528 -1.01 10.45 10.42
CA GLN A 528 -2.29 9.75 10.66
C GLN A 528 -2.17 8.67 11.74
N VAL A 529 -1.81 9.10 12.94
CA VAL A 529 -1.56 8.25 14.10
C VAL A 529 -2.79 7.44 14.50
N GLY A 530 -3.97 8.05 14.46
CA GLY A 530 -5.24 7.36 14.79
C GLY A 530 -5.49 6.13 13.92
N THR A 531 -5.31 6.26 12.60
CA THR A 531 -5.42 5.14 11.64
C THR A 531 -4.42 4.02 11.95
N LYS A 532 -3.14 4.36 12.22
CA LYS A 532 -2.09 3.38 12.55
C LYS A 532 -2.39 2.65 13.86
N GLN A 533 -2.89 3.36 14.87
CA GLN A 533 -3.28 2.77 16.15
C GLN A 533 -4.50 1.86 16.02
N GLY A 534 -5.51 2.28 15.23
CA GLY A 534 -6.66 1.46 14.89
C GLY A 534 -6.25 0.11 14.28
N ASN A 535 -5.31 0.14 13.32
CA ASN A 535 -4.76 -1.08 12.74
C ASN A 535 -4.11 -1.97 13.81
N ARG A 536 -3.24 -1.42 14.67
CA ARG A 536 -2.56 -2.21 15.72
C ARG A 536 -3.55 -2.80 16.71
N ALA A 537 -4.57 -2.05 17.11
CA ALA A 537 -5.64 -2.56 17.97
C ALA A 537 -6.40 -3.72 17.31
N ALA A 538 -6.72 -3.61 16.02
CA ALA A 538 -7.41 -4.66 15.27
C ALA A 538 -6.55 -5.92 15.08
N GLU A 539 -5.26 -5.78 14.75
CA GLU A 539 -4.30 -6.91 14.65
C GLU A 539 -4.18 -7.65 15.99
N ARG A 540 -4.12 -6.93 17.12
CA ARG A 540 -4.10 -7.51 18.47
C ARG A 540 -5.38 -8.27 18.80
N ALA A 541 -6.53 -7.67 18.52
CA ALA A 541 -7.82 -8.30 18.77
C ALA A 541 -7.98 -9.59 17.95
N LEU A 542 -7.57 -9.58 16.67
CA LEU A 542 -7.60 -10.76 15.81
C LEU A 542 -6.68 -11.86 16.33
N HIS A 543 -5.46 -11.52 16.76
CA HIS A 543 -4.54 -12.47 17.41
C HIS A 543 -5.17 -13.11 18.64
N GLU A 544 -5.77 -12.32 19.54
CA GLU A 544 -6.43 -12.85 20.74
C GLU A 544 -7.60 -13.77 20.38
N LEU A 545 -8.45 -13.35 19.43
CA LEU A 545 -9.58 -14.16 19.02
C LEU A 545 -9.13 -15.53 18.50
N GLU A 546 -8.10 -15.57 17.66
CA GLU A 546 -7.55 -16.83 17.14
C GLU A 546 -6.91 -17.69 18.23
N LEU A 547 -6.10 -17.07 19.09
CA LEU A 547 -5.42 -17.73 20.19
C LEU A 547 -6.40 -18.42 21.14
N TRP A 548 -7.40 -17.67 21.61
CA TRP A 548 -8.38 -18.21 22.56
C TRP A 548 -9.36 -19.16 21.88
N SER A 549 -9.62 -18.98 20.57
CA SER A 549 -10.41 -19.94 19.78
C SER A 549 -9.68 -21.28 19.67
N ALA A 550 -8.37 -21.24 19.41
CA ALA A 550 -7.51 -22.43 19.41
C ALA A 550 -7.47 -23.12 20.77
N ALA A 551 -7.36 -22.36 21.87
CA ALA A 551 -7.41 -22.90 23.23
C ALA A 551 -8.75 -23.57 23.55
N ALA A 552 -9.86 -23.00 23.05
CA ALA A 552 -11.20 -23.58 23.16
C ALA A 552 -11.44 -24.76 22.19
N GLY A 553 -10.54 -25.00 21.23
CA GLY A 553 -10.72 -26.02 20.19
C GLY A 553 -11.85 -25.73 19.21
N THR A 554 -12.16 -24.45 18.98
CA THR A 554 -13.22 -24.00 18.06
C THR A 554 -12.68 -22.94 17.09
N ARG A 555 -13.30 -22.77 15.92
CA ARG A 555 -13.00 -21.66 15.00
C ARG A 555 -14.11 -20.62 15.11
N SER A 556 -13.76 -19.37 15.41
CA SER A 556 -14.74 -18.27 15.46
C SER A 556 -15.38 -18.05 14.09
N ALA A 557 -16.71 -18.06 14.03
CA ALA A 557 -17.45 -17.99 12.77
C ALA A 557 -17.28 -16.64 12.06
N GLY A 558 -16.95 -16.61 10.77
CA GLY A 558 -16.81 -15.34 10.04
C GLY A 558 -15.54 -14.53 10.37
N ILE A 559 -14.56 -15.14 11.04
CA ILE A 559 -13.26 -14.49 11.30
C ILE A 559 -12.55 -14.03 10.02
N ASP A 560 -12.75 -14.73 8.90
CA ASP A 560 -12.18 -14.33 7.60
C ASP A 560 -12.74 -12.98 7.13
N ALA A 561 -14.01 -12.68 7.41
CA ALA A 561 -14.59 -11.37 7.09
C ALA A 561 -13.99 -10.25 7.96
N LEU A 562 -13.68 -10.55 9.23
CA LEU A 562 -12.99 -9.60 10.13
C LEU A 562 -11.57 -9.33 9.67
N TRP A 563 -10.82 -10.37 9.28
CA TRP A 563 -9.51 -10.22 8.66
C TRP A 563 -9.60 -9.36 7.41
N ARG A 564 -10.48 -9.69 6.46
CA ARG A 564 -10.64 -8.91 5.22
C ARG A 564 -10.95 -7.43 5.50
N GLY A 565 -11.79 -7.13 6.49
CA GLY A 565 -12.06 -5.75 6.92
C GLY A 565 -10.78 -4.99 7.32
N VAL A 566 -9.92 -5.60 8.14
CA VAL A 566 -8.63 -5.03 8.56
C VAL A 566 -7.65 -4.93 7.40
N LEU A 567 -7.50 -6.00 6.61
CA LEU A 567 -6.57 -6.07 5.49
C LEU A 567 -6.87 -5.03 4.41
N THR A 568 -8.14 -4.74 4.16
CA THR A 568 -8.55 -3.67 3.22
C THR A 568 -8.06 -2.30 3.68
N GLN A 569 -8.07 -2.03 4.99
CA GLN A 569 -7.56 -0.76 5.54
C GLN A 569 -6.02 -0.70 5.62
N GLN A 570 -5.32 -1.79 5.30
CA GLN A 570 -3.86 -1.83 5.19
C GLN A 570 -3.33 -1.49 3.79
N PHE A 571 -4.22 -1.08 2.87
CA PHE A 571 -3.84 -0.59 1.55
C PHE A 571 -2.76 0.50 1.63
N HIS A 572 -1.85 0.55 0.65
CA HIS A 572 -0.65 1.41 0.68
C HIS A 572 -0.92 2.92 0.68
N ASP A 573 -2.15 3.39 0.46
CA ASP A 573 -2.49 4.80 0.71
C ASP A 573 -3.36 5.07 1.95
N ILE A 574 -3.86 4.01 2.60
CA ILE A 574 -4.69 4.13 3.81
C ILE A 574 -3.81 4.11 5.05
N ILE A 575 -3.17 2.97 5.35
CA ILE A 575 -2.36 2.84 6.57
C ILE A 575 -1.12 3.75 6.60
N PRO A 576 -0.48 4.09 5.46
CA PRO A 576 0.61 5.05 5.42
C PRO A 576 0.18 6.49 5.75
N GLY A 577 -1.13 6.77 5.73
CA GLY A 577 -1.65 8.07 6.15
C GLY A 577 -1.63 9.12 5.03
N SER A 578 -1.79 8.67 3.79
CA SER A 578 -1.61 9.43 2.56
C SER A 578 -2.93 9.70 1.82
N SER A 579 -4.06 9.65 2.51
CA SER A 579 -5.40 9.81 1.93
C SER A 579 -6.16 11.00 2.49
N ILE A 580 -7.21 11.43 1.78
CA ILE A 580 -8.09 12.51 2.25
C ILE A 580 -8.68 12.19 3.64
N ALA A 581 -9.02 13.22 4.41
CA ALA A 581 -9.57 13.09 5.76
C ALA A 581 -10.74 12.08 5.88
N TRP A 582 -11.59 12.03 4.85
CA TRP A 582 -12.70 11.07 4.81
C TRP A 582 -12.22 9.62 4.89
N VAL A 583 -11.16 9.26 4.16
CA VAL A 583 -10.63 7.89 4.15
C VAL A 583 -10.14 7.47 5.54
N HIS A 584 -9.42 8.34 6.25
CA HIS A 584 -8.93 8.03 7.61
C HIS A 584 -10.06 7.87 8.61
N ARG A 585 -11.09 8.72 8.53
CA ARG A 585 -12.30 8.57 9.36
C ARG A 585 -13.04 7.25 9.09
N ASP A 586 -13.17 6.85 7.83
CA ASP A 586 -13.80 5.58 7.46
C ASP A 586 -12.96 4.38 7.94
N ALA A 587 -11.63 4.45 7.80
CA ALA A 587 -10.71 3.41 8.26
C ALA A 587 -10.75 3.23 9.78
N GLU A 588 -10.67 4.32 10.55
CA GLU A 588 -10.78 4.30 12.01
C GLU A 588 -12.13 3.75 12.49
N THR A 589 -13.21 4.11 11.80
CA THR A 589 -14.55 3.56 12.06
C THR A 589 -14.59 2.05 11.82
N GLU A 590 -14.01 1.56 10.73
CA GLU A 590 -13.97 0.13 10.42
C GLU A 590 -13.11 -0.66 11.41
N PHE A 591 -11.94 -0.14 11.79
CA PHE A 591 -11.11 -0.76 12.83
C PHE A 591 -11.87 -0.86 14.16
N ALA A 592 -12.53 0.23 14.58
CA ALA A 592 -13.32 0.24 15.81
C ALA A 592 -14.50 -0.76 15.75
N ARG A 593 -15.15 -0.89 14.60
CA ARG A 593 -16.21 -1.87 14.35
C ARG A 593 -15.69 -3.30 14.50
N VAL A 594 -14.57 -3.62 13.85
CA VAL A 594 -13.93 -4.94 13.93
C VAL A 594 -13.54 -5.28 15.37
N VAL A 595 -12.86 -4.35 16.07
CA VAL A 595 -12.47 -4.56 17.47
C VAL A 595 -13.70 -4.80 18.35
N THR A 596 -14.76 -3.99 18.21
CA THR A 596 -16.00 -4.16 18.98
C THR A 596 -16.64 -5.53 18.75
N GLU A 597 -16.68 -5.99 17.49
CA GLU A 597 -17.23 -7.30 17.16
C GLU A 597 -16.38 -8.44 17.75
N ILE A 598 -15.05 -8.31 17.72
CA ILE A 598 -14.13 -9.27 18.33
C ILE A 598 -14.29 -9.31 19.85
N GLU A 599 -14.37 -8.16 20.51
CA GLU A 599 -14.58 -8.10 21.97
C GLU A 599 -15.88 -8.79 22.39
N SER A 600 -16.95 -8.62 21.63
CA SER A 600 -18.20 -9.34 21.87
C SER A 600 -18.03 -10.87 21.76
N ARG A 601 -17.27 -11.34 20.76
CA ARG A 601 -16.99 -12.77 20.55
C ARG A 601 -16.07 -13.34 21.63
N LEU A 602 -15.04 -12.59 22.03
CA LEU A 602 -14.16 -12.95 23.13
C LEU A 602 -14.93 -13.06 24.44
N GLY A 603 -15.85 -12.14 24.74
CA GLY A 603 -16.69 -12.22 25.93
C GLY A 603 -17.48 -13.53 26.04
N GLY A 604 -18.04 -14.01 24.92
CA GLY A 604 -18.73 -15.32 24.88
C GLY A 604 -17.79 -16.52 24.91
N LEU A 605 -16.60 -16.40 24.32
CA LEU A 605 -15.62 -17.48 24.23
C LEU A 605 -14.89 -17.74 25.56
N LEU A 606 -14.56 -16.67 26.28
CA LEU A 606 -13.76 -16.75 27.49
C LEU A 606 -14.54 -17.27 28.71
N ASP A 607 -15.87 -17.10 28.72
CA ASP A 607 -16.82 -17.51 29.78
C ASP A 607 -16.21 -17.64 31.19
N THR A 608 -16.34 -16.60 31.99
CA THR A 608 -15.63 -16.49 33.28
C THR A 608 -16.47 -16.94 34.48
N SER A 609 -15.82 -17.58 35.47
CA SER A 609 -16.47 -18.01 36.72
C SER A 609 -15.92 -17.30 37.97
N GLY A 610 -16.80 -16.70 38.78
CA GLY A 610 -16.40 -15.92 39.97
C GLY A 610 -16.25 -14.42 39.70
N VAL A 611 -15.65 -13.68 40.64
CA VAL A 611 -15.55 -12.20 40.59
C VAL A 611 -14.13 -11.65 40.74
N ASP A 612 -13.19 -12.46 41.24
CA ASP A 612 -11.81 -12.01 41.47
C ASP A 612 -11.07 -11.79 40.15
N PRO A 613 -10.27 -10.72 40.03
CA PRO A 613 -9.61 -10.38 38.77
C PRO A 613 -8.56 -11.44 38.40
N HIS A 614 -8.51 -11.79 37.13
CA HIS A 614 -7.45 -12.59 36.53
C HIS A 614 -6.83 -11.84 35.37
N VAL A 615 -5.53 -12.07 35.16
CA VAL A 615 -4.75 -11.46 34.08
C VAL A 615 -4.44 -12.55 33.08
N MET A 616 -4.91 -12.35 31.85
CA MET A 616 -4.63 -13.19 30.71
C MET A 616 -3.45 -12.61 29.92
N ASN A 617 -2.49 -13.45 29.58
CA ASN A 617 -1.31 -13.10 28.82
C ASN A 617 -1.42 -13.63 27.39
N PRO A 618 -1.77 -12.79 26.39
CA PRO A 618 -1.81 -13.20 25.00
C PRO A 618 -0.43 -13.23 24.32
N ALA A 619 0.64 -12.84 25.01
CA ALA A 619 1.98 -12.82 24.46
C ALA A 619 2.61 -14.24 24.41
N PRO A 620 3.51 -14.49 23.43
CA PRO A 620 4.27 -15.75 23.33
C PRO A 620 5.39 -15.88 24.36
N VAL A 621 5.48 -14.97 25.33
CA VAL A 621 6.52 -14.91 26.35
C VAL A 621 5.90 -14.75 27.75
N PRO A 622 6.59 -15.17 28.83
CA PRO A 622 6.07 -15.00 30.18
C PRO A 622 5.92 -13.53 30.55
N LEU A 623 4.80 -13.17 31.16
CA LEU A 623 4.56 -11.86 31.74
C LEU A 623 4.90 -11.90 33.24
N ARG A 624 5.99 -11.26 33.63
CA ARG A 624 6.43 -11.10 35.03
C ARG A 624 6.66 -9.65 35.34
N GLY A 625 5.71 -8.99 35.98
CA GLY A 625 5.82 -7.57 36.22
C GLY A 625 4.57 -6.95 36.80
N VAL A 626 4.44 -5.64 36.61
CA VAL A 626 3.36 -4.83 37.15
C VAL A 626 2.30 -4.58 36.09
N VAL A 627 1.04 -4.84 36.43
CA VAL A 627 -0.14 -4.56 35.60
C VAL A 627 -1.11 -3.72 36.40
N ASP A 628 -1.74 -2.73 35.77
CA ASP A 628 -2.83 -1.95 36.38
C ASP A 628 -4.11 -2.75 36.43
N ILE A 629 -4.64 -2.99 37.63
CA ILE A 629 -5.91 -3.67 37.84
C ILE A 629 -6.78 -2.75 38.69
N ASP A 630 -7.91 -2.29 38.13
CA ASP A 630 -8.81 -1.34 38.79
C ASP A 630 -8.16 -0.01 39.17
N GLY A 631 -7.20 0.44 38.35
CA GLY A 631 -6.43 1.67 38.60
C GLY A 631 -5.29 1.51 39.61
N GLU A 632 -5.04 0.30 40.11
CA GLU A 632 -4.01 0.01 41.10
C GLU A 632 -2.92 -0.90 40.52
N PRO A 633 -1.63 -0.61 40.75
CA PRO A 633 -0.56 -1.49 40.31
C PRO A 633 -0.58 -2.80 41.11
N ARG A 634 -0.51 -3.93 40.41
CA ARG A 634 -0.45 -5.29 40.98
C ARG A 634 0.66 -6.11 40.31
N TRP A 635 1.31 -6.97 41.09
CA TRP A 635 2.29 -7.90 40.55
C TRP A 635 1.60 -9.13 39.93
N VAL A 636 2.10 -9.57 38.78
CA VAL A 636 1.60 -10.75 38.07
C VAL A 636 2.77 -11.63 37.60
N ASP A 637 2.55 -12.94 37.58
CA ASP A 637 3.44 -13.94 36.97
C ASP A 637 2.56 -14.89 36.16
N VAL A 638 2.51 -14.67 34.85
CA VAL A 638 1.61 -15.38 33.92
C VAL A 638 2.45 -16.02 32.82
N ALA A 639 2.27 -17.33 32.64
CA ALA A 639 2.92 -18.06 31.55
C ALA A 639 2.47 -17.54 30.17
N PRO A 640 3.22 -17.80 29.08
CA PRO A 640 2.78 -17.50 27.72
C PRO A 640 1.40 -18.10 27.44
N PHE A 641 0.55 -17.35 26.72
CA PHE A 641 -0.78 -17.81 26.29
C PHE A 641 -1.63 -18.42 27.41
N SER A 642 -1.55 -17.87 28.61
CA SER A 642 -2.19 -18.40 29.82
C SER A 642 -2.81 -17.28 30.65
N TRP A 643 -3.30 -17.62 31.83
CA TRP A 643 -3.87 -16.66 32.77
C TRP A 643 -3.52 -17.02 34.22
N ALA A 644 -3.46 -16.02 35.09
CA ALA A 644 -3.27 -16.21 36.53
C ALA A 644 -3.93 -15.08 37.34
N ALA A 645 -4.19 -15.35 38.61
CA ALA A 645 -4.59 -14.31 39.57
C ALA A 645 -3.37 -13.43 39.94
N PRO A 646 -3.58 -12.14 40.25
CA PRO A 646 -2.52 -11.28 40.76
C PRO A 646 -1.91 -11.83 42.06
N THR A 647 -0.62 -11.60 42.24
CA THR A 647 0.14 -12.05 43.42
C THR A 647 0.86 -10.89 44.09
N THR A 648 1.57 -11.15 45.19
CA THR A 648 2.42 -10.15 45.84
C THR A 648 3.78 -10.06 45.15
N ARG A 649 4.41 -8.88 45.19
CA ARG A 649 5.79 -8.69 44.70
C ARG A 649 6.72 -9.71 45.37
N PRO A 650 7.49 -10.50 44.61
CA PRO A 650 8.49 -11.40 45.18
C PRO A 650 9.55 -10.62 45.96
N ALA A 651 9.99 -11.13 47.11
CA ALA A 651 10.99 -10.47 47.94
C ALA A 651 12.34 -10.23 47.24
N ALA A 652 12.65 -11.03 46.20
CA ALA A 652 13.85 -10.89 45.39
C ALA A 652 13.83 -9.70 44.42
N ILE A 653 12.64 -9.16 44.10
CA ILE A 653 12.49 -7.99 43.25
C ILE A 653 12.50 -6.75 44.15
N SER A 654 13.39 -5.79 43.91
CA SER A 654 13.47 -4.56 44.71
C SER A 654 12.21 -3.69 44.58
N PRO A 655 11.84 -2.94 45.63
CA PRO A 655 10.77 -1.95 45.52
C PRO A 655 11.21 -0.77 44.64
N VAL A 656 10.23 -0.07 44.07
CA VAL A 656 10.47 1.22 43.42
C VAL A 656 10.59 2.32 44.48
N THR A 657 11.55 3.22 44.29
CA THR A 657 11.77 4.40 45.15
C THR A 657 11.75 5.66 44.31
N VAL A 658 11.12 6.72 44.84
CA VAL A 658 11.07 8.06 44.23
C VAL A 658 11.68 9.06 45.19
N ASP A 659 12.78 9.68 44.79
CA ASP A 659 13.50 10.69 45.57
C ASP A 659 13.48 12.03 44.83
N GLN A 660 13.19 13.13 45.55
CA GLN A 660 13.20 14.48 44.99
C GLN A 660 14.08 15.41 45.80
N ASN A 661 14.92 16.17 45.10
CA ASN A 661 15.60 17.34 45.64
C ASN A 661 15.12 18.62 44.91
N ALA A 662 15.71 19.78 45.23
CA ALA A 662 15.27 21.06 44.68
C ALA A 662 15.39 21.18 43.14
N ALA A 663 16.17 20.32 42.48
CA ALA A 663 16.46 20.41 41.04
C ALA A 663 16.10 19.15 40.25
N VAL A 664 16.02 17.97 40.90
CA VAL A 664 15.90 16.67 40.22
C VAL A 664 14.96 15.74 40.97
N ILE A 665 14.15 14.99 40.21
CA ILE A 665 13.37 13.83 40.65
C ILE A 665 14.06 12.57 40.11
N THR A 666 14.32 11.59 40.97
CA THR A 666 14.94 10.31 40.59
C THR A 666 14.02 9.15 40.96
N VAL A 667 13.82 8.23 40.02
CA VAL A 667 13.02 7.01 40.22
C VAL A 667 13.92 5.81 39.99
N SER A 668 13.98 4.88 40.95
CA SER A 668 14.83 3.68 40.92
C SER A 668 14.03 2.44 41.24
N ASN A 669 14.32 1.31 40.59
CA ASN A 669 13.74 0.00 40.94
C ASN A 669 14.79 -1.04 41.34
N GLY A 670 16.02 -0.59 41.63
CA GLY A 670 17.16 -1.46 41.95
C GLY A 670 17.85 -2.12 40.74
N ILE A 671 17.25 -2.05 39.54
CA ILE A 671 17.85 -2.54 38.28
C ILE A 671 18.33 -1.35 37.46
N ILE A 672 17.42 -0.40 37.21
CA ILE A 672 17.72 0.88 36.59
C ILE A 672 17.15 2.02 37.43
N HIS A 673 17.65 3.22 37.18
CA HIS A 673 17.02 4.44 37.62
C HIS A 673 17.07 5.50 36.52
N PHE A 674 16.08 6.39 36.53
CA PHE A 674 16.06 7.56 35.68
C PHE A 674 15.94 8.83 36.51
N SER A 675 16.48 9.93 35.98
CA SER A 675 16.47 11.23 36.64
C SER A 675 15.90 12.30 35.72
N ILE A 676 14.94 13.06 36.20
CA ILE A 676 14.28 14.15 35.49
C ILE A 676 14.53 15.47 36.21
N GLY A 677 14.94 16.50 35.48
CA GLY A 677 15.03 17.86 35.99
C GLY A 677 13.64 18.42 36.29
N VAL A 678 13.54 19.35 37.24
CA VAL A 678 12.27 20.06 37.50
C VAL A 678 11.74 20.83 36.28
N ASP A 679 12.60 21.03 35.28
CA ASP A 679 12.29 21.58 33.95
C ASP A 679 11.75 20.53 32.95
N GLY A 680 11.44 19.30 33.39
CA GLY A 680 10.89 18.25 32.53
C GLY A 680 11.91 17.55 31.62
N THR A 681 13.20 17.88 31.71
CA THR A 681 14.23 17.25 30.88
C THR A 681 14.68 15.91 31.49
N LEU A 682 14.75 14.86 30.68
CA LEU A 682 15.32 13.58 31.11
C LEU A 682 16.86 13.66 31.10
N LEU A 683 17.45 13.62 32.31
CA LEU A 683 18.87 13.86 32.59
C LEU A 683 19.71 12.58 32.59
N GLY A 684 19.10 11.41 32.82
CA GLY A 684 19.81 10.13 32.81
C GLY A 684 18.88 8.94 32.86
N ILE A 685 19.34 7.83 32.26
CA ILE A 685 18.84 6.47 32.47
C ILE A 685 20.08 5.61 32.73
N GLU A 686 20.17 4.98 33.89
CA GLU A 686 21.38 4.29 34.34
C GLU A 686 21.08 2.95 35.01
N ASN A 687 22.01 1.99 34.88
CA ASN A 687 21.95 0.67 35.55
C ASN A 687 22.92 0.57 36.75
N GLY A 688 23.34 1.71 37.31
CA GLY A 688 24.32 1.79 38.40
C GLY A 688 25.78 1.66 37.97
N SER A 689 26.07 1.19 36.75
CA SER A 689 27.43 1.14 36.20
C SER A 689 27.70 2.21 35.15
N ARG A 690 26.70 2.54 34.33
CA ARG A 690 26.82 3.50 33.22
C ARG A 690 25.51 4.25 33.01
N ASN A 691 25.63 5.53 32.68
CA ASN A 691 24.54 6.38 32.23
C ASN A 691 24.44 6.34 30.70
N LEU A 692 23.27 6.01 30.16
CA LEU A 692 23.01 5.97 28.72
C LEU A 692 23.27 7.31 28.05
N LEU A 693 22.95 8.43 28.69
CA LEU A 693 23.02 9.75 28.08
C LEU A 693 24.43 10.35 28.13
N GLY A 694 25.30 9.87 29.02
CA GLY A 694 26.69 10.34 29.19
C GLY A 694 26.87 11.86 29.32
N GLY A 695 25.88 12.56 29.90
CA GLY A 695 25.83 14.01 30.04
C GLY A 695 24.98 14.75 29.00
N GLY A 696 24.50 14.04 27.96
CA GLY A 696 23.44 14.51 27.07
C GLY A 696 22.08 14.60 27.77
N ARG A 697 21.09 15.15 27.07
CA ARG A 697 19.73 15.35 27.59
C ARG A 697 18.70 14.88 26.57
N ALA A 698 17.86 13.92 26.97
CA ALA A 698 16.75 13.50 26.13
C ALA A 698 15.64 14.57 26.17
N ARG A 699 15.07 14.88 25.01
CA ARG A 699 14.27 16.09 24.81
C ARG A 699 13.27 15.95 23.67
N PHE A 700 12.20 16.72 23.74
CA PHE A 700 11.29 16.94 22.62
C PHE A 700 11.77 18.13 21.78
N VAL A 701 11.70 17.99 20.46
CA VAL A 701 12.01 19.07 19.53
C VAL A 701 10.96 19.15 18.43
N LEU A 702 10.67 20.36 18.00
CA LEU A 702 9.92 20.63 16.77
C LEU A 702 10.86 20.97 15.63
N ARG A 703 10.49 20.51 14.43
CA ARG A 703 11.08 20.90 13.15
C ARG A 703 9.97 21.33 12.20
N ASN A 704 10.36 22.10 11.18
CA ASN A 704 9.47 22.33 10.04
C ASN A 704 9.20 21.00 9.32
N ASP A 705 8.01 20.91 8.74
CA ASP A 705 7.54 19.77 7.96
C ASP A 705 6.84 20.34 6.72
N THR A 706 7.66 20.81 5.79
CA THR A 706 7.30 21.59 4.60
C THR A 706 8.03 21.03 3.38
N PRO A 707 7.81 19.75 3.04
CA PRO A 707 8.49 19.13 1.91
C PRO A 707 8.13 19.86 0.59
N ALA A 708 8.96 19.67 -0.44
CA ALA A 708 8.78 20.35 -1.72
C ALA A 708 7.47 19.96 -2.43
N GLU A 709 7.06 18.69 -2.31
CA GLU A 709 5.80 18.13 -2.81
C GLU A 709 5.31 17.06 -1.82
N TYR A 710 4.03 16.69 -1.88
CA TYR A 710 3.43 15.56 -1.15
C TYR A 710 3.55 15.63 0.39
N ASP A 711 3.00 16.66 1.03
CA ASP A 711 3.10 16.94 2.48
C ASP A 711 3.01 15.70 3.39
N ALA A 712 1.94 14.89 3.29
CA ALA A 712 1.77 13.70 4.13
C ALA A 712 2.78 12.59 3.82
N TRP A 713 3.24 12.48 2.58
CA TRP A 713 4.18 11.44 2.17
C TRP A 713 5.61 11.79 2.56
N ASP A 714 6.08 12.98 2.25
CA ASP A 714 7.50 13.28 2.21
C ASP A 714 8.02 13.94 3.50
N ILE A 715 9.28 13.64 3.79
CA ILE A 715 10.14 14.42 4.67
C ILE A 715 11.39 14.67 3.86
N ASP A 716 11.63 15.93 3.50
CA ASP A 716 12.81 16.32 2.75
C ASP A 716 14.03 16.39 3.64
N ARG A 717 15.22 16.18 3.05
CA ARG A 717 16.47 16.28 3.80
C ARG A 717 16.69 17.68 4.42
N ALA A 718 16.22 18.74 3.75
CA ALA A 718 16.31 20.09 4.29
C ALA A 718 15.53 20.26 5.61
N ASP A 719 14.36 19.63 5.73
CA ASP A 719 13.54 19.63 6.94
C ASP A 719 14.09 18.66 7.99
N ALA A 720 14.58 17.49 7.55
CA ALA A 720 15.29 16.54 8.41
C ALA A 720 16.48 17.17 9.12
N ASP A 721 17.28 17.96 8.41
CA ASP A 721 18.51 18.56 8.92
C ASP A 721 18.32 20.03 9.38
N GLY A 722 17.07 20.52 9.40
CA GLY A 722 16.73 21.90 9.79
C GLY A 722 17.06 22.28 11.25
N PRO A 723 16.69 23.49 11.69
CA PRO A 723 16.86 23.90 13.09
C PRO A 723 15.87 23.19 14.02
N GLU A 724 16.31 22.89 15.25
CA GLU A 724 15.45 22.38 16.33
C GLU A 724 14.80 23.54 17.09
N ILE A 725 13.51 23.41 17.35
CA ILE A 725 12.75 24.33 18.19
C ILE A 725 12.44 23.59 19.50
N CYS A 726 12.91 24.14 20.62
CA CYS A 726 12.67 23.59 21.96
C CYS A 726 11.32 24.05 22.53
N PRO A 727 10.79 23.38 23.57
CA PRO A 727 9.57 23.82 24.25
C PRO A 727 9.70 25.23 24.84
N ASP A 728 8.60 25.99 24.87
CA ASP A 728 8.54 27.33 25.46
C ASP A 728 8.58 27.28 26.99
N THR A 729 7.85 26.31 27.57
CA THR A 729 7.81 26.05 29.01
C THR A 729 7.86 24.55 29.25
N SER A 730 8.44 24.15 30.39
CA SER A 730 8.47 22.76 30.82
C SER A 730 8.54 22.64 32.34
N THR A 731 7.73 21.76 32.92
CA THR A 731 7.68 21.50 34.38
C THR A 731 7.51 20.02 34.66
N ALA A 732 8.12 19.52 35.73
CA ALA A 732 7.96 18.14 36.19
C ALA A 732 7.39 18.03 37.61
N GLY A 733 6.63 16.96 37.87
CA GLY A 733 6.11 16.60 39.18
C GLY A 733 6.01 15.10 39.36
N ILE A 734 6.04 14.63 40.60
CA ILE A 734 5.79 13.22 40.93
C ILE A 734 4.29 12.96 40.73
N ALA A 735 3.97 12.04 39.82
CA ALA A 735 2.60 11.58 39.58
C ALA A 735 2.23 10.39 40.47
N GLU A 736 3.18 9.48 40.68
CA GLU A 736 2.98 8.30 41.53
C GLU A 736 4.27 7.90 42.25
N SER A 737 4.12 7.39 43.47
CA SER A 737 5.20 6.78 44.25
C SER A 737 4.65 5.62 45.08
N SER A 738 4.92 4.39 44.65
CA SER A 738 4.61 3.15 45.36
C SER A 738 5.75 2.14 45.27
N ASP A 739 5.70 1.07 46.06
CA ASP A 739 6.66 -0.04 46.01
C ASP A 739 6.72 -0.74 44.64
N LEU A 740 5.67 -0.63 43.82
CA LEU A 740 5.56 -1.30 42.52
C LEU A 740 5.84 -0.36 41.36
N ARG A 741 5.60 0.94 41.51
CA ARG A 741 5.66 1.91 40.42
C ARG A 741 5.98 3.31 40.91
N GLY A 742 6.86 3.97 40.17
CA GLY A 742 7.14 5.39 40.29
C GLY A 742 6.89 6.07 38.95
N ALA A 743 6.20 7.20 38.96
CA ALA A 743 5.87 7.96 37.77
C ALA A 743 6.14 9.45 37.95
N VAL A 744 6.72 10.07 36.93
CA VAL A 744 6.97 11.51 36.85
C VAL A 744 6.23 12.06 35.65
N GLU A 745 5.36 13.04 35.89
CA GLU A 745 4.64 13.75 34.85
C GLU A 745 5.36 15.05 34.51
N CYS A 746 5.56 15.28 33.23
CA CYS A 746 6.18 16.46 32.64
C CYS A 746 5.18 17.15 31.72
N ARG A 747 5.06 18.47 31.79
CA ARG A 747 4.21 19.24 30.88
C ARG A 747 5.07 20.17 30.06
N HIS A 748 4.93 20.12 28.73
CA HIS A 748 5.63 20.94 27.75
C HIS A 748 4.63 21.77 26.94
N THR A 749 5.02 22.98 26.54
CA THR A 749 4.22 23.83 25.64
C THR A 749 5.01 24.20 24.39
N PHE A 750 4.36 24.13 23.23
CA PHE A 750 4.90 24.59 21.95
C PHE A 750 3.87 25.47 21.26
N GLY A 751 3.98 26.79 21.43
CA GLY A 751 2.96 27.73 20.96
C GLY A 751 1.58 27.38 21.52
N ALA A 752 0.64 27.02 20.64
CA ALA A 752 -0.72 26.62 21.03
C ALA A 752 -0.85 25.14 21.45
N SER A 753 0.19 24.32 21.24
CA SER A 753 0.14 22.89 21.58
C SER A 753 0.60 22.66 23.01
N THR A 754 -0.10 21.77 23.73
CA THR A 754 0.30 21.31 25.07
C THR A 754 0.58 19.82 25.02
N ILE A 755 1.66 19.39 25.65
CA ILE A 755 2.08 17.98 25.69
C ILE A 755 2.34 17.60 27.15
N THR A 756 1.62 16.60 27.65
CA THR A 756 1.86 15.96 28.94
C THR A 756 2.57 14.64 28.69
N VAL A 757 3.68 14.40 29.38
CA VAL A 757 4.53 13.22 29.21
C VAL A 757 4.72 12.55 30.56
N THR A 758 4.38 11.27 30.66
CA THR A 758 4.55 10.48 31.87
C THR A 758 5.69 9.48 31.69
N TYR A 759 6.74 9.60 32.50
CA TYR A 759 7.84 8.65 32.58
C TYR A 759 7.59 7.70 33.73
N THR A 760 7.54 6.40 33.45
CA THR A 760 7.16 5.37 34.43
C THR A 760 8.24 4.30 34.53
N LEU A 761 8.60 3.95 35.77
CA LEU A 761 9.43 2.78 36.07
C LEU A 761 8.69 1.87 37.05
N THR A 762 8.63 0.58 36.70
CA THR A 762 7.95 -0.45 37.50
C THR A 762 8.97 -1.42 38.12
N ALA A 763 8.58 -2.06 39.21
CA ALA A 763 9.39 -3.09 39.87
C ALA A 763 9.73 -4.21 38.87
N GLY A 764 11.01 -4.63 38.84
CA GLY A 764 11.47 -5.72 37.98
C GLY A 764 11.70 -5.36 36.50
N SER A 765 11.36 -4.14 36.06
CA SER A 765 11.55 -3.70 34.67
C SER A 765 12.98 -3.24 34.37
N ARG A 766 13.47 -3.49 33.15
CA ARG A 766 14.71 -2.90 32.60
C ARG A 766 14.45 -1.69 31.70
N SER A 767 13.20 -1.22 31.68
CA SER A 767 12.72 -0.24 30.72
C SER A 767 11.97 0.90 31.40
N VAL A 768 12.22 2.12 30.93
CA VAL A 768 11.43 3.31 31.28
C VAL A 768 10.32 3.45 30.25
N ALA A 769 9.06 3.31 30.68
CA ALA A 769 7.91 3.55 29.82
C ALA A 769 7.62 5.05 29.74
N ILE A 770 7.26 5.52 28.56
CA ILE A 770 7.02 6.92 28.23
C ILE A 770 5.68 7.01 27.52
N ALA A 771 4.74 7.74 28.13
CA ALA A 771 3.44 8.03 27.55
C ALA A 771 3.33 9.52 27.26
N LEU A 772 2.86 9.88 26.07
CA LEU A 772 2.58 11.24 25.64
C LEU A 772 1.07 11.40 25.46
N ASP A 773 0.51 12.46 26.04
CA ASP A 773 -0.85 12.93 25.86
C ASP A 773 -0.79 14.39 25.42
N ALA A 774 -1.22 14.69 24.20
CA ALA A 774 -1.05 16.02 23.58
C ALA A 774 -2.37 16.60 23.10
N ASP A 775 -2.56 17.90 23.36
CA ASP A 775 -3.43 18.76 22.55
C ASP A 775 -2.57 19.37 21.44
N TRP A 776 -2.57 18.73 20.26
CA TRP A 776 -1.71 19.04 19.13
C TRP A 776 -2.39 20.03 18.18
N GLN A 777 -1.88 21.26 18.14
CA GLN A 777 -2.43 22.36 17.34
C GLN A 777 -1.45 22.94 16.33
N ALA A 778 -0.24 22.41 16.26
CA ALA A 778 0.78 22.87 15.32
C ALA A 778 0.40 22.50 13.87
N GLU A 779 0.85 23.32 12.92
CA GLU A 779 0.62 23.16 11.48
C GLU A 779 1.97 23.13 10.77
N GLU A 780 2.15 22.19 9.82
CA GLU A 780 3.41 21.99 9.09
C GLU A 780 4.61 21.81 10.04
N ARG A 781 4.40 21.02 11.09
CA ARG A 781 5.41 20.71 12.10
C ARG A 781 5.53 19.21 12.34
N ARG A 782 6.76 18.80 12.62
CA ARG A 782 7.08 17.45 13.07
C ARG A 782 7.66 17.50 14.49
N LEU A 783 7.05 16.73 15.39
CA LEU A 783 7.52 16.51 16.74
C LEU A 783 8.40 15.26 16.79
N GLN A 784 9.62 15.41 17.29
CA GLN A 784 10.53 14.30 17.53
C GLN A 784 10.89 14.20 19.00
N TRP A 785 11.07 12.97 19.48
CA TRP A 785 11.71 12.68 20.76
C TRP A 785 13.13 12.23 20.52
N VAL A 786 14.10 12.98 21.06
CA VAL A 786 15.54 12.78 20.85
C VAL A 786 16.13 12.11 22.08
N LEU A 787 16.78 10.96 21.86
CA LEU A 787 17.53 10.20 22.86
C LEU A 787 19.02 10.24 22.52
N PRO A 788 19.82 11.10 23.19
CA PRO A 788 21.26 11.02 23.11
C PRO A 788 21.76 9.70 23.67
N THR A 789 22.60 9.02 22.91
CA THR A 789 23.27 7.79 23.35
C THR A 789 24.76 8.10 23.49
N ALA A 790 25.29 7.94 24.69
CA ALA A 790 26.73 7.90 24.92
C ALA A 790 27.31 6.54 24.50
N LEU A 791 26.82 6.03 23.36
CA LEU A 791 27.15 4.75 22.75
C LEU A 791 27.85 5.00 21.42
N ARG A 792 29.04 4.44 21.25
CA ARG A 792 29.80 4.51 19.99
C ARG A 792 29.54 3.26 19.15
N SER A 793 28.38 3.22 18.49
CA SER A 793 28.07 2.21 17.47
C SER A 793 27.97 2.85 16.08
N PRO A 794 28.64 2.31 15.05
CA PRO A 794 28.44 2.74 13.66
C PRO A 794 27.12 2.25 13.05
N LEU A 795 26.42 1.33 13.73
CA LEU A 795 25.23 0.64 13.23
C LEU A 795 24.07 0.76 14.23
N ALA A 796 22.86 0.79 13.71
CA ALA A 796 21.62 0.60 14.46
C ALA A 796 20.91 -0.65 13.94
N THR A 797 20.30 -1.40 14.85
CA THR A 797 19.49 -2.58 14.52
C THR A 797 18.03 -2.25 14.76
N SER A 798 17.17 -2.51 13.79
CA SER A 798 15.73 -2.25 13.90
C SER A 798 14.94 -3.52 13.60
N GLY A 799 13.92 -3.79 14.41
CA GLY A 799 12.96 -4.86 14.11
C GLY A 799 12.24 -4.61 12.79
N THR A 800 12.00 -5.69 12.04
CA THR A 800 11.19 -5.75 10.82
C THR A 800 10.25 -6.97 10.91
N GLN A 801 9.42 -7.20 9.90
CA GLN A 801 8.54 -8.37 9.86
C GLN A 801 9.38 -9.65 9.88
N PHE A 802 9.22 -10.45 10.94
CA PHE A 802 9.92 -11.72 11.17
C PHE A 802 11.46 -11.62 11.17
N GLY A 803 12.02 -10.54 11.69
CA GLY A 803 13.47 -10.42 11.88
C GLY A 803 13.90 -9.01 12.23
N HIS A 804 15.15 -8.69 11.91
CA HIS A 804 15.68 -7.34 12.07
C HIS A 804 16.61 -6.98 10.91
N VAL A 805 16.80 -5.68 10.70
CA VAL A 805 17.73 -5.12 9.71
C VAL A 805 18.75 -4.21 10.39
N VAL A 806 19.95 -4.14 9.82
CA VAL A 806 21.05 -3.33 10.33
C VAL A 806 21.28 -2.15 9.40
N ARG A 807 21.29 -0.94 9.95
CA ARG A 807 21.43 0.32 9.20
C ARG A 807 22.63 1.11 9.67
N ALA A 808 23.30 1.79 8.74
CA ALA A 808 24.41 2.67 9.05
C ALA A 808 23.93 3.92 9.82
N ARG A 809 24.72 4.34 10.80
CA ARG A 809 24.52 5.61 11.54
C ARG A 809 25.41 6.74 11.02
N HIS A 810 26.21 6.46 10.01
CA HIS A 810 27.07 7.42 9.29
C HIS A 810 26.55 7.64 7.86
N ALA A 811 27.07 8.63 7.15
CA ALA A 811 26.68 8.93 5.77
C ALA A 811 27.83 8.74 4.77
N ASN A 812 28.51 7.59 4.80
CA ASN A 812 29.71 7.32 3.99
C ASN A 812 29.38 7.16 2.50
N THR A 813 28.24 6.55 2.19
CA THR A 813 27.75 6.38 0.82
C THR A 813 26.47 7.20 0.61
N SER A 814 26.10 7.40 -0.66
CA SER A 814 24.82 8.00 -1.01
C SER A 814 23.63 7.20 -0.48
N TRP A 815 23.73 5.87 -0.43
CA TRP A 815 22.72 4.98 0.15
C TRP A 815 22.58 5.16 1.67
N ASP A 816 23.70 5.38 2.38
CA ASP A 816 23.64 5.67 3.80
C ASP A 816 23.06 7.07 4.06
N ALA A 817 23.44 8.05 3.24
CA ALA A 817 22.98 9.43 3.36
C ALA A 817 21.48 9.59 3.06
N ALA A 818 20.89 8.69 2.27
CA ALA A 818 19.46 8.68 1.95
C ALA A 818 18.57 8.17 3.10
N ARG A 819 19.14 7.46 4.09
CA ARG A 819 18.42 6.86 5.22
C ARG A 819 18.37 7.78 6.44
N PHE A 820 17.91 9.01 6.23
CA PHE A 820 17.74 9.99 7.32
C PHE A 820 16.40 9.87 8.07
N GLU A 821 15.47 9.09 7.54
CA GLU A 821 14.26 8.64 8.24
C GLU A 821 13.98 7.20 7.76
N VAL A 822 13.90 6.25 8.69
CA VAL A 822 13.77 4.81 8.41
C VAL A 822 12.62 4.21 9.20
N CYS A 823 12.01 3.15 8.65
CA CYS A 823 11.01 2.39 9.38
C CYS A 823 11.68 1.45 10.40
N GLY A 824 11.28 1.56 11.67
CA GLY A 824 11.53 0.55 12.70
C GLY A 824 10.20 -0.01 13.18
N HIS A 825 10.02 -1.33 13.14
CA HIS A 825 8.70 -1.93 13.42
C HIS A 825 8.32 -1.77 14.89
N ARG A 826 8.94 -2.53 15.80
CA ARG A 826 8.63 -2.46 17.24
C ARG A 826 9.76 -1.94 18.10
N TRP A 827 10.98 -1.97 17.58
CA TRP A 827 12.13 -1.49 18.32
C TRP A 827 13.26 -1.06 17.39
N THR A 828 14.09 -0.14 17.88
CA THR A 828 15.38 0.25 17.27
C THR A 828 16.41 0.37 18.38
N GLY A 829 17.50 -0.39 18.24
CA GLY A 829 18.55 -0.53 19.24
C GLY A 829 19.95 -0.19 18.73
N VAL A 830 20.79 0.23 19.68
CA VAL A 830 22.22 0.47 19.50
C VAL A 830 22.99 -0.08 20.69
N GLY A 831 24.19 -0.61 20.47
CA GLY A 831 24.97 -1.20 21.56
C GLY A 831 26.46 -1.25 21.29
N GLU A 832 27.20 -1.40 22.38
CA GLU A 832 28.61 -1.75 22.46
C GLU A 832 28.73 -3.10 23.20
N PRO A 833 29.89 -3.78 23.17
CA PRO A 833 30.11 -4.91 24.06
C PRO A 833 29.84 -4.53 25.53
N GLY A 834 28.85 -5.19 26.15
CA GLY A 834 28.51 -5.06 27.58
C GLY A 834 27.59 -3.88 27.95
N PHE A 835 27.18 -3.00 27.02
CA PHE A 835 26.15 -2.00 27.30
C PHE A 835 25.45 -1.55 26.01
N GLY A 836 24.12 -1.47 26.03
CA GLY A 836 23.31 -0.99 24.92
C GLY A 836 21.97 -0.42 25.37
N ALA A 837 21.22 0.07 24.40
CA ALA A 837 19.86 0.57 24.62
C ALA A 837 19.00 0.38 23.37
N ALA A 838 17.69 0.30 23.60
CA ALA A 838 16.71 0.27 22.52
C ALA A 838 15.50 1.13 22.87
N ILE A 839 14.95 1.78 21.84
CA ILE A 839 13.60 2.36 21.88
C ILE A 839 12.65 1.25 21.44
N LEU A 840 11.62 0.97 22.24
CA LEU A 840 10.49 0.11 21.87
C LEU A 840 9.26 0.98 21.64
N ALA A 841 8.59 0.84 20.51
CA ALA A 841 7.37 1.58 20.20
C ALA A 841 6.40 0.70 19.41
N ASP A 842 5.13 0.71 19.80
CA ASP A 842 4.07 -0.01 19.07
C ASP A 842 3.03 0.97 18.52
N GLY A 843 3.48 1.81 17.59
CA GLY A 843 2.68 2.85 16.95
C GLY A 843 3.54 3.70 16.00
N PRO A 844 4.30 4.68 16.51
CA PRO A 844 5.24 5.46 15.70
C PRO A 844 6.34 4.54 15.15
N ARG A 845 6.59 4.64 13.84
CA ARG A 845 7.58 3.78 13.16
C ARG A 845 8.71 4.55 12.47
N GLY A 846 8.67 5.88 12.44
CA GLY A 846 9.70 6.72 11.83
C GLY A 846 10.86 7.01 12.79
N TYR A 847 12.09 6.66 12.38
CA TYR A 847 13.30 6.89 13.16
C TYR A 847 14.38 7.61 12.34
N ASP A 848 15.09 8.55 12.95
CA ASP A 848 16.42 8.97 12.52
C ASP A 848 17.46 8.35 13.46
N VAL A 849 18.34 7.50 12.90
CA VAL A 849 19.34 6.73 13.63
C VAL A 849 20.76 7.30 13.50
N ARG A 850 20.92 8.41 12.78
CA ARG A 850 22.24 8.97 12.44
C ARG A 850 22.96 9.55 13.65
N GLY A 851 24.30 9.45 13.62
CA GLY A 851 25.18 10.03 14.63
C GLY A 851 25.14 9.28 15.95
N ASN A 852 25.11 10.02 17.06
CA ASN A 852 25.11 9.48 18.42
C ASN A 852 23.74 9.60 19.10
N GLU A 853 22.71 10.03 18.39
CA GLU A 853 21.34 10.13 18.92
C GLU A 853 20.46 9.06 18.24
N LEU A 854 19.38 8.66 18.91
CA LEU A 854 18.23 8.02 18.30
C LEU A 854 17.07 9.01 18.37
N ARG A 855 16.36 9.23 17.27
CA ARG A 855 15.25 10.19 17.20
C ARG A 855 14.01 9.44 16.75
N LEU A 856 12.98 9.42 17.58
CA LEU A 856 11.66 8.90 17.24
C LEU A 856 10.81 10.05 16.70
N THR A 857 10.28 9.92 15.50
CA THR A 857 9.26 10.84 14.98
C THR A 857 7.92 10.46 15.59
N VAL A 858 7.34 11.37 16.39
CA VAL A 858 6.18 11.08 17.25
C VAL A 858 4.87 11.60 16.65
N LEU A 859 4.85 12.87 16.22
CA LEU A 859 3.68 13.50 15.58
C LEU A 859 4.13 14.29 14.36
N ARG A 860 3.24 14.39 13.38
CA ARG A 860 3.35 15.31 12.24
C ARG A 860 2.08 16.14 12.12
N SER A 861 2.09 17.16 11.27
CA SER A 861 0.88 17.91 10.90
C SER A 861 0.95 18.42 9.47
N PRO A 862 1.01 17.51 8.47
CA PRO A 862 1.01 17.90 7.06
C PRO A 862 -0.29 18.60 6.66
N GLY A 863 -0.23 19.43 5.62
CA GLY A 863 -1.40 20.18 5.12
C GLY A 863 -2.18 19.49 4.00
N PHE A 864 -1.62 18.45 3.39
CA PHE A 864 -2.21 17.72 2.28
C PHE A 864 -1.93 16.22 2.39
N PRO A 865 -2.88 15.33 2.05
CA PRO A 865 -4.21 15.60 1.49
C PRO A 865 -5.31 15.87 2.52
N ASP A 866 -5.00 15.67 3.80
CA ASP A 866 -5.84 16.06 4.93
C ASP A 866 -5.31 17.36 5.56
N PRO A 867 -6.01 18.50 5.41
CA PRO A 867 -5.60 19.78 5.99
C PRO A 867 -5.56 19.82 7.53
N ARG A 868 -6.05 18.77 8.19
CA ARG A 868 -6.10 18.68 9.65
C ARG A 868 -5.46 17.39 10.18
N ALA A 869 -4.62 16.73 9.39
CA ALA A 869 -3.93 15.51 9.79
C ALA A 869 -3.33 15.64 11.21
N ASP A 870 -3.67 14.68 12.06
CA ASP A 870 -3.25 14.55 13.46
C ASP A 870 -3.55 15.74 14.40
N ARG A 871 -4.22 16.80 13.96
CA ARG A 871 -4.61 17.93 14.83
C ARG A 871 -5.69 17.51 15.83
N GLY A 872 -5.51 17.88 17.08
CA GLY A 872 -6.41 17.55 18.18
C GLY A 872 -5.72 16.72 19.24
N HIS A 873 -6.51 15.92 19.97
CA HIS A 873 -5.99 15.08 21.04
C HIS A 873 -5.24 13.87 20.48
N GLN A 874 -4.02 13.65 20.95
CA GLN A 874 -3.17 12.54 20.53
C GLN A 874 -2.57 11.83 21.74
N ARG A 875 -2.55 10.49 21.72
CA ARG A 875 -1.91 9.67 22.75
C ARG A 875 -0.92 8.72 22.13
N ILE A 876 0.32 8.69 22.60
CA ILE A 876 1.38 7.83 22.05
C ILE A 876 2.22 7.24 23.18
N GLU A 877 2.61 5.98 23.06
CA GLU A 877 3.40 5.28 24.08
C GLU A 877 4.61 4.59 23.45
N TRP A 878 5.74 4.66 24.14
CA TRP A 878 6.99 3.96 23.81
C TRP A 878 7.79 3.68 25.10
N ALA A 879 8.92 3.00 24.99
CA ALA A 879 9.80 2.74 26.11
C ALA A 879 11.27 2.83 25.70
N VAL A 880 12.14 3.06 26.68
CA VAL A 880 13.59 2.89 26.53
C VAL A 880 14.08 1.78 27.43
N ALA A 881 14.62 0.72 26.82
CA ALA A 881 15.24 -0.41 27.51
C ALA A 881 16.75 -0.25 27.58
N LEU A 882 17.35 -0.62 28.72
CA LEU A 882 18.80 -0.83 28.83
C LEU A 882 19.15 -2.30 28.68
N THR A 883 20.14 -2.58 27.84
CA THR A 883 20.61 -3.93 27.53
C THR A 883 22.05 -4.15 27.98
N ASP A 884 22.40 -5.37 28.35
CA ASP A 884 23.76 -5.76 28.78
C ASP A 884 24.67 -6.04 27.57
N GLY A 885 24.63 -5.14 26.58
CA GLY A 885 25.33 -5.25 25.31
C GLY A 885 24.38 -5.28 24.12
N ASP A 886 24.49 -6.30 23.28
CA ASP A 886 23.67 -6.47 22.09
C ASP A 886 22.19 -6.69 22.46
N PRO A 887 21.26 -5.79 22.05
CA PRO A 887 19.84 -5.93 22.34
C PRO A 887 19.23 -7.28 21.92
N LEU A 888 19.73 -7.88 20.84
CA LEU A 888 19.23 -9.15 20.31
C LEU A 888 19.46 -10.33 21.26
N LEU A 889 20.56 -10.31 22.00
CA LEU A 889 20.92 -11.36 22.94
C LEU A 889 20.30 -11.15 24.33
N ASP A 890 19.83 -9.94 24.61
CA ASP A 890 19.28 -9.54 25.91
C ASP A 890 17.74 -9.42 25.89
N GLY A 891 17.08 -10.21 25.03
CA GLY A 891 15.64 -10.41 25.09
C GLY A 891 14.77 -9.26 24.57
N ILE A 892 15.31 -8.32 23.76
CA ILE A 892 14.53 -7.18 23.26
C ILE A 892 13.25 -7.59 22.51
N GLU A 893 13.28 -8.73 21.82
CA GLU A 893 12.12 -9.28 21.12
C GLU A 893 11.05 -9.82 22.08
N HIS A 894 11.44 -10.25 23.29
CA HIS A 894 10.47 -10.62 24.32
C HIS A 894 9.77 -9.38 24.86
N ASP A 895 10.51 -8.30 25.13
CA ASP A 895 9.94 -7.03 25.56
C ASP A 895 9.02 -6.44 24.48
N ALA A 896 9.44 -6.50 23.21
CA ALA A 896 8.63 -6.10 22.07
C ALA A 896 7.36 -6.96 21.93
N ALA A 897 7.43 -8.26 22.25
CA ALA A 897 6.26 -9.14 22.24
C ALA A 897 5.25 -8.82 23.35
N LEU A 898 5.72 -8.46 24.56
CA LEU A 898 4.85 -7.99 25.64
C LEU A 898 4.16 -6.66 25.29
N MET A 899 4.87 -5.75 24.64
CA MET A 899 4.28 -4.50 24.14
C MET A 899 3.28 -4.75 23.00
N ALA A 900 3.58 -5.70 22.12
CA ALA A 900 2.71 -6.05 20.99
C ALA A 900 1.42 -6.75 21.42
N HIS A 901 1.43 -7.45 22.55
CA HIS A 901 0.34 -8.26 23.07
C HIS A 901 0.08 -7.90 24.54
N PRO A 902 -0.51 -6.72 24.80
CA PRO A 902 -0.77 -6.27 26.17
C PRO A 902 -1.70 -7.26 26.90
N PRO A 903 -1.55 -7.42 28.23
CA PRO A 903 -2.38 -8.34 28.99
C PRO A 903 -3.84 -7.92 29.02
N ARG A 904 -4.74 -8.90 29.03
CA ARG A 904 -6.19 -8.70 29.21
C ARG A 904 -6.57 -8.98 30.66
N ILE A 905 -7.42 -8.13 31.22
CA ILE A 905 -7.93 -8.29 32.58
C ILE A 905 -9.39 -8.74 32.47
N VAL A 906 -9.72 -9.83 33.17
CA VAL A 906 -11.10 -10.33 33.27
C VAL A 906 -11.52 -10.48 34.72
N ARG A 907 -12.84 -10.52 34.95
CA ARG A 907 -13.42 -10.83 36.27
C ARG A 907 -13.78 -12.31 36.33
N GLY A 908 -13.32 -13.00 37.36
CA GLY A 908 -13.47 -14.44 37.49
C GLY A 908 -12.40 -15.22 36.71
N VAL A 909 -12.41 -16.53 36.90
CA VAL A 909 -11.53 -17.49 36.27
C VAL A 909 -11.97 -17.72 34.82
N PRO A 910 -11.12 -17.46 33.81
CA PRO A 910 -11.43 -17.77 32.41
C PRO A 910 -11.73 -19.26 32.20
N GLY A 911 -12.75 -19.58 31.42
CA GLY A 911 -13.14 -20.94 31.02
C GLY A 911 -12.23 -21.59 29.98
N VAL A 912 -11.30 -20.83 29.39
CA VAL A 912 -10.30 -21.33 28.44
C VAL A 912 -8.94 -21.54 29.11
N GLY A 913 -8.23 -22.60 28.73
CA GLY A 913 -6.86 -22.88 29.20
C GLY A 913 -5.78 -22.32 28.27
N ALA A 914 -4.54 -22.80 28.43
CA ALA A 914 -3.48 -22.57 27.45
C ALA A 914 -3.68 -23.48 26.21
N PRO A 915 -3.33 -23.01 25.00
CA PRO A 915 -3.34 -23.87 23.81
C PRO A 915 -2.32 -25.01 23.92
N ASP A 916 -2.55 -26.10 23.17
CA ASP A 916 -1.70 -27.31 23.17
C ASP A 916 -0.40 -27.13 22.36
N ALA A 917 0.35 -26.07 22.65
CA ALA A 917 1.59 -25.68 21.97
C ALA A 917 2.47 -24.84 22.91
N VAL A 918 3.55 -25.44 23.42
CA VAL A 918 4.57 -24.76 24.23
C VAL A 918 5.91 -24.84 23.52
N LEU A 919 6.46 -23.69 23.14
CA LEU A 919 7.73 -23.60 22.43
C LEU A 919 8.91 -23.50 23.41
N GLU A 920 9.81 -24.47 23.36
CA GLU A 920 11.08 -24.51 24.09
C GLU A 920 12.23 -24.45 23.07
N VAL A 921 12.30 -23.35 22.32
CA VAL A 921 13.34 -23.10 21.31
C VAL A 921 13.96 -21.73 21.60
N PRO A 922 15.21 -21.66 22.10
CA PRO A 922 15.86 -20.39 22.39
C PRO A 922 15.94 -19.48 21.16
N GLY A 923 15.59 -18.21 21.28
CA GLY A 923 15.62 -17.26 20.17
C GLY A 923 14.57 -17.50 19.09
N ALA A 924 13.47 -18.18 19.42
CA ALA A 924 12.32 -18.31 18.56
C ALA A 924 11.05 -17.93 19.30
N LEU A 925 10.08 -17.38 18.57
CA LEU A 925 8.78 -16.98 19.10
C LEU A 925 7.65 -17.61 18.29
N ILE A 926 6.52 -17.83 18.95
CA ILE A 926 5.26 -18.16 18.27
C ILE A 926 4.62 -16.84 17.78
N SER A 927 4.40 -16.73 16.48
CA SER A 927 3.68 -15.60 15.87
C SER A 927 2.17 -15.76 15.95
N CYS A 928 1.66 -16.97 15.70
CA CYS A 928 0.24 -17.26 15.82
C CYS A 928 -0.02 -18.71 16.25
N VAL A 929 -1.09 -18.90 17.01
CA VAL A 929 -1.70 -20.20 17.30
C VAL A 929 -3.17 -20.06 16.94
N LYS A 930 -3.63 -20.85 15.96
CA LYS A 930 -5.00 -20.73 15.47
C LYS A 930 -5.59 -22.08 15.05
N PRO A 931 -6.91 -22.23 15.05
CA PRO A 931 -7.56 -23.34 14.35
C PRO A 931 -7.23 -23.32 12.85
N ALA A 932 -7.08 -24.48 12.24
CA ALA A 932 -6.93 -24.61 10.79
C ALA A 932 -8.10 -23.97 10.04
N ASP A 933 -7.80 -23.40 8.89
CA ASP A 933 -8.77 -22.62 8.11
C ASP A 933 -9.82 -23.48 7.41
N ASP A 934 -9.49 -24.74 7.13
CA ASP A 934 -10.42 -25.73 6.56
C ASP A 934 -11.44 -26.28 7.57
N GLY A 935 -11.39 -25.86 8.84
CA GLY A 935 -12.32 -26.29 9.87
C GLY A 935 -12.13 -27.74 10.35
N SER A 936 -11.02 -28.40 9.98
CA SER A 936 -10.68 -29.77 10.41
C SER A 936 -10.58 -29.94 11.94
N GLY A 937 -10.37 -28.85 12.67
CA GLY A 937 -10.06 -28.88 14.10
C GLY A 937 -8.57 -29.14 14.40
N ASP A 938 -7.74 -29.16 13.36
CA ASP A 938 -6.29 -29.14 13.48
C ASP A 938 -5.82 -27.80 14.05
N LEU A 939 -4.64 -27.83 14.66
CA LEU A 939 -4.01 -26.64 15.23
C LEU A 939 -2.89 -26.16 14.30
N ILE A 940 -2.90 -24.88 13.95
CA ILE A 940 -1.82 -24.23 13.23
C ILE A 940 -0.97 -23.45 14.22
N VAL A 941 0.34 -23.71 14.20
CA VAL A 941 1.34 -22.99 15.01
C VAL A 941 2.39 -22.42 14.07
N ARG A 942 2.53 -21.09 14.06
CA ARG A 942 3.54 -20.41 13.26
C ARG A 942 4.67 -19.90 14.14
N LEU A 943 5.89 -20.33 13.84
CA LEU A 943 7.11 -20.02 14.55
C LEU A 943 7.97 -19.11 13.69
N TRP A 944 8.82 -18.31 14.33
CA TRP A 944 9.91 -17.62 13.66
C TRP A 944 11.15 -17.49 14.55
N GLU A 945 12.32 -17.50 13.92
CA GLU A 945 13.61 -17.27 14.59
C GLU A 945 13.94 -15.78 14.63
N THR A 946 14.41 -15.27 15.77
CA THR A 946 14.45 -13.83 16.04
C THR A 946 15.86 -13.21 16.02
N ARG A 947 16.91 -14.03 16.17
CA ARG A 947 18.30 -13.56 16.38
C ARG A 947 19.16 -13.58 15.12
N GLY A 948 18.69 -14.16 14.02
CA GLY A 948 19.50 -14.41 12.83
C GLY A 948 20.48 -15.57 13.03
N ALA A 949 20.12 -16.56 13.85
CA ALA A 949 20.98 -17.69 14.18
C ALA A 949 20.26 -19.03 13.97
N SER A 950 21.02 -20.09 13.63
CA SER A 950 20.45 -21.44 13.67
C SER A 950 20.12 -21.81 15.10
N THR A 951 18.90 -22.31 15.34
CA THR A 951 18.45 -22.69 16.68
C THR A 951 17.68 -24.00 16.66
N ASP A 952 17.81 -24.75 17.76
CA ASP A 952 17.22 -26.05 17.96
C ASP A 952 16.48 -26.09 19.30
N GLY A 953 15.42 -26.89 19.34
CA GLY A 953 14.68 -27.13 20.56
C GLY A 953 13.44 -27.97 20.29
N VAL A 954 12.39 -27.77 21.09
CA VAL A 954 11.22 -28.64 21.07
C VAL A 954 9.93 -27.83 21.13
N LEU A 955 8.94 -28.24 20.32
CA LEU A 955 7.55 -27.86 20.51
C LEU A 955 6.86 -28.96 21.34
N ARG A 956 6.48 -28.65 22.57
CA ARG A 956 5.68 -29.54 23.41
C ARG A 956 4.22 -29.42 23.04
N THR A 957 3.61 -30.56 22.75
CA THR A 957 2.21 -30.69 22.36
C THR A 957 1.73 -32.10 22.70
N ARG A 958 0.43 -32.29 22.92
CA ARG A 958 -0.16 -33.62 23.08
C ARG A 958 -0.47 -34.27 21.73
N ARG A 959 -0.49 -33.49 20.64
CA ARG A 959 -0.73 -34.00 19.27
C ARG A 959 0.35 -35.01 18.85
N ALA A 960 -0.05 -36.05 18.12
CA ALA A 960 0.83 -37.18 17.78
C ALA A 960 1.87 -36.84 16.71
N SER A 961 1.61 -35.82 15.89
CA SER A 961 2.48 -35.40 14.80
C SER A 961 2.30 -33.93 14.47
N ALA A 962 3.21 -33.39 13.67
CA ALA A 962 3.11 -32.09 13.03
C ALA A 962 3.56 -32.19 11.58
N THR A 963 2.99 -31.41 10.68
CA THR A 963 3.39 -31.33 9.27
C THR A 963 3.83 -29.90 8.97
N ASP A 964 4.99 -29.75 8.33
CA ASP A 964 5.41 -28.44 7.81
C ASP A 964 4.50 -28.01 6.66
N CYS A 965 4.00 -26.79 6.74
CA CYS A 965 3.13 -26.20 5.75
C CYS A 965 3.60 -24.81 5.32
N ASN A 966 3.12 -24.36 4.16
CA ASN A 966 3.22 -22.97 3.75
C ASN A 966 2.17 -22.10 4.48
N ALA A 967 2.08 -20.81 4.14
CA ALA A 967 1.16 -19.87 4.77
C ALA A 967 -0.32 -20.25 4.59
N LEU A 968 -0.67 -20.97 3.51
CA LEU A 968 -2.01 -21.45 3.21
C LEU A 968 -2.39 -22.74 3.94
N GLU A 969 -1.48 -23.26 4.77
CA GLU A 969 -1.62 -24.54 5.51
C GLU A 969 -1.46 -25.79 4.64
N GLU A 970 -0.89 -25.63 3.44
CA GLU A 970 -0.63 -26.74 2.52
C GLU A 970 0.69 -27.44 2.90
N PRO A 971 0.72 -28.77 3.00
CA PRO A 971 1.93 -29.52 3.34
C PRO A 971 3.09 -29.26 2.37
N VAL A 972 4.28 -29.00 2.91
CA VAL A 972 5.53 -28.83 2.15
C VAL A 972 6.59 -29.87 2.49
N ALA A 973 6.36 -30.68 3.54
CA ALA A 973 7.23 -31.78 3.92
C ALA A 973 6.43 -32.95 4.52
N GLU A 974 7.11 -34.07 4.73
CA GLU A 974 6.54 -35.25 5.39
C GLU A 974 6.21 -34.99 6.87
N PRO A 975 5.20 -35.67 7.45
CA PRO A 975 4.84 -35.51 8.85
C PRO A 975 5.98 -35.89 9.81
N ILE A 976 6.18 -35.03 10.81
CA ILE A 976 7.10 -35.21 11.93
C ILE A 976 6.35 -35.93 13.05
N THR A 977 6.85 -37.09 13.45
CA THR A 977 6.26 -37.85 14.56
C THR A 977 6.72 -37.26 15.90
N ARG A 978 5.78 -37.11 16.84
CA ARG A 978 6.10 -36.69 18.21
C ARG A 978 6.91 -37.77 18.93
N THR A 979 7.97 -37.36 19.60
CA THR A 979 8.73 -38.19 20.55
C THR A 979 8.23 -37.96 21.98
N ASP A 980 8.74 -38.72 22.95
CA ASP A 980 8.45 -38.48 24.37
C ASP A 980 8.85 -37.05 24.81
N GLU A 981 9.87 -36.47 24.17
CA GLU A 981 10.36 -35.12 24.46
C GLU A 981 9.48 -34.03 23.82
N GLY A 982 8.83 -34.33 22.69
CA GLY A 982 7.98 -33.42 21.91
C GLY A 982 8.25 -33.52 20.41
N ILE A 983 7.86 -32.48 19.66
CA ILE A 983 8.21 -32.34 18.23
C ILE A 983 9.55 -31.59 18.15
N ALA A 984 10.57 -32.21 17.57
CA ALA A 984 11.87 -31.58 17.38
C ALA A 984 11.78 -30.43 16.36
N ILE A 985 12.31 -29.26 16.74
CA ILE A 985 12.29 -28.05 15.92
C ILE A 985 13.73 -27.61 15.68
N THR A 986 14.06 -27.41 14.41
CA THR A 986 15.26 -26.72 13.95
C THR A 986 14.78 -25.55 13.09
N LEU A 987 15.33 -24.36 13.34
CA LEU A 987 15.10 -23.16 12.55
C LEU A 987 16.42 -22.60 12.06
N ARG A 988 16.47 -22.25 10.77
CA ARG A 988 17.55 -21.45 10.18
C ARG A 988 17.43 -19.97 10.63
N PRO A 989 18.48 -19.16 10.47
CA PRO A 989 18.41 -17.72 10.70
C PRO A 989 17.15 -17.08 10.12
N PHE A 990 16.37 -16.37 10.94
CA PHE A 990 15.13 -15.68 10.54
C PHE A 990 14.03 -16.55 9.91
N GLN A 991 14.12 -17.88 10.03
CA GLN A 991 13.17 -18.75 9.36
C GLN A 991 11.76 -18.63 9.94
N ILE A 992 10.77 -18.39 9.08
CA ILE A 992 9.35 -18.58 9.33
C ILE A 992 9.03 -20.06 9.09
N ARG A 993 8.36 -20.70 10.05
CA ARG A 993 7.95 -22.11 9.95
C ARG A 993 6.51 -22.25 10.41
N THR A 994 5.64 -22.81 9.56
CA THR A 994 4.25 -23.08 9.91
C THR A 994 4.04 -24.57 10.07
N LEU A 995 3.52 -24.98 11.23
CA LEU A 995 3.23 -26.36 11.56
C LEU A 995 1.72 -26.55 11.63
N ARG A 996 1.22 -27.58 10.95
CA ARG A 996 -0.13 -28.10 11.11
C ARG A 996 -0.10 -29.33 12.00
N LEU A 997 -0.75 -29.28 13.15
CA LEU A 997 -0.81 -30.35 14.12
C LEU A 997 -2.20 -31.00 14.07
N PRO A 998 -2.31 -32.25 13.57
CA PRO A 998 -3.59 -32.91 13.41
C PRO A 998 -4.36 -33.08 14.72
N ARG A 999 -5.68 -33.00 14.65
CA ARG A 999 -6.54 -33.32 15.79
C ARG A 999 -6.30 -34.77 16.24
N SER A 1000 -6.15 -34.93 17.56
CA SER A 1000 -6.00 -36.21 18.26
C SER A 1000 -7.27 -37.04 18.24
#